data_AF-A0A1D3RYE9-F1
#
_entry.id   AF-A0A1D3RYE9-F1
#
_cell.length_a   1.000
_cell.length_b   1.000
_cell.length_c   1.000
_cell.angle_alpha   90.00
_cell.angle_beta   90.00
_cell.angle_gamma   90.00
#
_symmetry.space_group_name_H-M   'P 1'
#
loop_
_entity.id
_entity.type
_entity.pdbx_description
1 polymer ?
#
loop_
_entity_poly.entity_id
_entity_poly.type
_entity_poly.pdbx_seq_one_letter_code
_entity_poly.pdbx_strand_id
1 'polypeptide(L)'
;MNNAERNGVASKMDSSKIDNIDIDENIFLNSKSFPVNEAYEVDQNKFGGNNQIKDIKEYKRMYEESIKNPELFWGDMAKNNLRWSKLFNKTYIGNFNKGNVSWFVNGKINACDNCVDRWVEKHPNKTAIIWEKDTPNDSKKISYQKLLEKVCKIANLLKMYGVKKQDCVTIYLPMIPELIYSMLACARIGAIHNVVFAGYSTRSLSERIISSGSTILITSDFGLRGGKLTKLKNIADGAMEMTGMIKTCIVFKNKTKINDQNNSILNSKSNNLYNSSNICSQGSSHFLQYYTVGNATHKNNNDPSQNGHDSVLHNDTNDANLSQNNKIDKKGAKEKDIQTLNKLISKNTNLNKKTQNKESGTYKELYSNNDQYRIDGKENKLNENGAQMNGHISYDNNMINHNQVNAFEQLNNYNMHNGQANCEQNCKSKYDFDENICTLKEGRDINGSLLMKNMRPYCPIEYVDSEDFLCILYTSGSTGKPKGVTHTTAGYLLYAFATSKYIFDIKDDDIFGCVADIGWVTGHTYVVYGPLLNGITTTLFSSIPTYPDCSRYWSLIQTHKITQFYTAPTALRTLMKHGDYYIKNYDLSSCRILGSVGEPINPETWRWYYNVVGKKKCVIVDTYWQTETGGIVIAPIPHLFKMKPGSASLPFFGIQLEILNSKTLEPLNGPNVCGILCIKSSWPGMLRTVYGNHNRLIKTYFEPCPNYYFTGDGAYRDEDGYYWISGRIDDTLNVSGHRLGAAEIEHALVQHSCISESAVVSFSHKVKGEGILCFVVKKIASLSKYPECNNDNNNDELNNRSILSSNGDIVQNHTHENYTDEKLIEELKQYVRKVIGPIATPDIICIVPDLPKTRSGKIIRRILRAIAIGVNDYGDISTVSNYDVIEIIKNKFLESKEKRYSIS
;
A
#
# COMPACT_ATOMS: atom_id res chain seq x y z
N MET A 1 53.18 -1.21 4.32
CA MET A 1 52.16 -0.47 3.55
C MET A 1 50.82 -1.14 3.79
N ASN A 2 49.79 -0.37 4.15
CA ASN A 2 48.45 -0.86 4.52
C ASN A 2 47.38 -0.20 3.62
N ASN A 3 46.23 -0.87 3.53
CA ASN A 3 44.90 -0.32 3.18
C ASN A 3 44.69 0.29 1.78
N ALA A 4 44.00 -0.43 0.91
CA ALA A 4 43.07 0.18 -0.08
C ALA A 4 41.97 -0.76 -0.65
N GLU A 5 41.44 -1.75 0.08
CA GLU A 5 40.26 -2.52 -0.39
C GLU A 5 39.16 -2.71 0.67
N ARG A 6 38.37 -1.64 0.88
CA ARG A 6 36.98 -1.73 1.39
C ARG A 6 36.15 -0.58 0.84
N ASN A 7 35.36 -0.85 -0.20
CA ASN A 7 34.09 -0.16 -0.47
C ASN A 7 33.32 -0.93 -1.57
N GLY A 8 32.36 -1.76 -1.14
CA GLY A 8 31.43 -2.41 -2.05
C GLY A 8 30.48 -1.39 -2.66
N VAL A 9 30.76 -0.95 -3.89
CA VAL A 9 29.85 -0.09 -4.66
C VAL A 9 28.66 -0.93 -5.09
N ALA A 10 27.53 -0.76 -4.41
CA ALA A 10 26.25 -1.27 -4.87
C ALA A 10 25.98 -0.75 -6.30
N SER A 11 25.54 -1.64 -7.18
CA SER A 11 25.31 -1.33 -8.59
C SER A 11 24.32 -0.16 -8.74
N LYS A 12 24.82 0.97 -9.26
CA LYS A 12 23.96 2.03 -9.77
C LYS A 12 23.10 1.41 -10.88
N MET A 13 21.78 1.57 -10.80
CA MET A 13 20.96 1.48 -12.01
C MET A 13 21.40 2.63 -12.92
N ASP A 14 22.07 2.27 -14.00
CA ASP A 14 22.52 3.20 -15.02
C ASP A 14 21.31 3.66 -15.87
N SER A 15 21.30 4.95 -16.24
CA SER A 15 20.21 5.55 -17.03
C SER A 15 20.13 4.99 -18.45
N SER A 16 21.21 4.37 -18.93
CA SER A 16 21.31 3.63 -20.21
C SER A 16 20.36 2.43 -20.35
N LYS A 17 19.66 2.02 -19.29
CA LYS A 17 18.66 0.93 -19.37
C LYS A 17 17.32 1.33 -20.01
N ILE A 18 17.08 2.62 -20.26
CA ILE A 18 15.87 3.08 -20.99
C ILE A 18 16.03 2.86 -22.50
N ASP A 19 17.25 2.99 -23.03
CA ASP A 19 17.58 2.92 -24.47
C ASP A 19 17.31 1.55 -25.14
N ASN A 20 16.77 0.58 -24.40
CA ASN A 20 16.51 -0.79 -24.87
C ASN A 20 15.14 -1.33 -24.44
N ILE A 21 14.17 -0.49 -24.03
CA ILE A 21 12.79 -0.96 -23.80
C ILE A 21 12.16 -1.23 -25.17
N ASP A 22 11.93 -2.51 -25.46
CA ASP A 22 11.24 -2.96 -26.67
C ASP A 22 10.04 -3.77 -26.22
N ILE A 23 8.82 -3.29 -26.43
CA ILE A 23 7.60 -4.08 -26.20
C ILE A 23 7.22 -4.61 -27.58
N ASP A 24 7.24 -5.93 -27.77
CA ASP A 24 6.95 -6.51 -29.08
C ASP A 24 5.47 -6.25 -29.45
N GLU A 25 5.27 -5.29 -30.37
CA GLU A 25 3.97 -4.83 -30.82
C GLU A 25 3.14 -5.96 -31.45
N ASN A 26 3.80 -7.02 -31.96
CA ASN A 26 3.15 -8.16 -32.59
C ASN A 26 2.41 -9.08 -31.60
N ILE A 27 2.72 -9.00 -30.29
CA ILE A 27 2.16 -9.90 -29.27
C ILE A 27 0.63 -9.77 -29.20
N PHE A 28 0.12 -8.55 -29.05
CA PHE A 28 -1.33 -8.30 -28.98
C PHE A 28 -2.02 -8.40 -30.34
N LEU A 29 -1.27 -8.26 -31.43
CA LEU A 29 -1.81 -8.28 -32.80
C LEU A 29 -1.93 -9.70 -33.38
N ASN A 30 -1.15 -10.67 -32.88
CA ASN A 30 -1.16 -12.05 -33.38
C ASN A 30 -1.76 -13.08 -32.39
N SER A 31 -1.95 -12.77 -31.11
CA SER A 31 -2.47 -13.76 -30.15
C SER A 31 -3.97 -14.03 -30.37
N LYS A 32 -4.36 -15.31 -30.37
CA LYS A 32 -5.78 -15.72 -30.34
C LYS A 32 -6.40 -15.70 -28.94
N SER A 33 -5.62 -15.27 -27.94
CA SER A 33 -5.96 -15.32 -26.51
C SER A 33 -6.35 -13.96 -25.91
N PHE A 34 -5.80 -12.87 -26.44
CA PHE A 34 -5.93 -11.54 -25.85
C PHE A 34 -5.52 -10.45 -26.88
N PRO A 35 -6.30 -9.37 -27.07
CA PRO A 35 -7.62 -9.09 -26.47
C PRO A 35 -8.64 -10.19 -26.79
N VAL A 36 -9.64 -10.38 -25.93
CA VAL A 36 -10.76 -11.30 -26.26
C VAL A 36 -11.82 -10.58 -27.08
N ASN A 37 -12.39 -11.28 -28.06
CA ASN A 37 -13.47 -10.77 -28.91
C ASN A 37 -14.85 -10.77 -28.21
N GLU A 38 -14.91 -11.20 -26.94
CA GLU A 38 -16.13 -11.21 -26.14
C GLU A 38 -16.43 -9.83 -25.55
N ALA A 39 -17.70 -9.44 -25.64
CA ALA A 39 -18.22 -8.21 -25.06
C ALA A 39 -19.56 -8.48 -24.35
N TYR A 40 -19.71 -7.97 -23.14
CA TYR A 40 -20.87 -8.22 -22.27
C TYR A 40 -21.59 -6.93 -21.90
N GLU A 41 -22.92 -6.98 -21.84
CA GLU A 41 -23.77 -5.91 -21.32
C GLU A 41 -24.72 -6.47 -20.25
N VAL A 42 -25.14 -5.61 -19.33
CA VAL A 42 -26.22 -5.90 -18.38
C VAL A 42 -27.48 -5.20 -18.88
N ASP A 43 -28.57 -5.95 -19.04
CA ASP A 43 -29.86 -5.43 -19.54
C ASP A 43 -30.41 -4.31 -18.64
N GLN A 44 -30.26 -3.08 -19.10
CA GLN A 44 -30.69 -1.88 -18.38
C GLN A 44 -32.22 -1.83 -18.19
N ASN A 45 -33.00 -2.39 -19.12
CA ASN A 45 -34.46 -2.39 -19.02
C ASN A 45 -34.94 -3.27 -17.84
N LYS A 46 -34.12 -4.25 -17.46
CA LYS A 46 -34.43 -5.22 -16.41
C LYS A 46 -33.75 -4.93 -15.07
N PHE A 47 -32.58 -4.30 -15.08
CA PHE A 47 -31.76 -4.07 -13.88
C PHE A 47 -31.47 -2.60 -13.57
N GLY A 48 -31.98 -1.68 -14.40
CA GLY A 48 -31.76 -0.24 -14.27
C GLY A 48 -30.52 0.25 -15.02
N GLY A 49 -30.49 1.56 -15.28
CA GLY A 49 -29.34 2.26 -15.83
C GLY A 49 -28.40 2.84 -14.76
N ASN A 50 -27.37 3.53 -15.22
CA ASN A 50 -26.47 4.32 -14.38
C ASN A 50 -27.23 5.50 -13.74
N ASN A 51 -26.91 5.81 -12.48
CA ASN A 51 -27.62 6.80 -11.66
C ASN A 51 -26.86 8.13 -11.57
N GLN A 52 -25.62 8.18 -12.04
CA GLN A 52 -24.72 9.33 -11.94
C GLN A 52 -24.42 9.99 -13.31
N ILE A 53 -24.49 9.22 -14.39
CA ILE A 53 -24.25 9.67 -15.77
C ILE A 53 -25.32 9.03 -16.64
N LYS A 54 -26.15 9.85 -17.31
CA LYS A 54 -27.36 9.39 -18.02
C LYS A 54 -27.08 8.47 -19.20
N ASP A 55 -26.06 8.80 -20.00
CA ASP A 55 -25.76 8.11 -21.26
C ASP A 55 -24.30 8.32 -21.69
N ILE A 56 -23.89 7.62 -22.76
CA ILE A 56 -22.54 7.71 -23.35
C ILE A 56 -22.22 9.14 -23.83
N LYS A 57 -23.22 9.91 -24.27
CA LYS A 57 -23.01 11.29 -24.75
C LYS A 57 -22.69 12.23 -23.58
N GLU A 58 -23.34 12.05 -22.43
CA GLU A 58 -22.99 12.77 -21.21
C GLU A 58 -21.60 12.38 -20.71
N TYR A 59 -21.25 11.08 -20.66
CA TYR A 59 -19.89 10.66 -20.32
C TYR A 59 -18.85 11.32 -21.24
N LYS A 60 -19.04 11.27 -22.56
CA LYS A 60 -18.11 11.87 -23.54
C LYS A 60 -17.98 13.37 -23.32
N ARG A 61 -19.09 14.08 -23.10
CA ARG A 61 -19.10 15.52 -22.78
C ARG A 61 -18.29 15.82 -21.52
N MET A 62 -18.54 15.10 -20.42
CA MET A 62 -17.83 15.27 -19.14
C MET A 62 -16.34 14.93 -19.26
N TYR A 63 -16.00 13.86 -19.97
CA TYR A 63 -14.61 13.48 -20.23
C TYR A 63 -13.89 14.56 -21.05
N GLU A 64 -14.45 14.98 -22.18
CA GLU A 64 -13.87 16.06 -22.99
C GLU A 64 -13.72 17.37 -22.21
N GLU A 65 -14.71 17.74 -21.40
CA GLU A 65 -14.65 18.92 -20.53
C GLU A 65 -13.54 18.80 -19.49
N SER A 66 -13.36 17.62 -18.89
CA SER A 66 -12.31 17.34 -17.91
C SER A 66 -10.89 17.38 -18.47
N ILE A 67 -10.72 17.19 -19.79
CA ILE A 67 -9.43 17.29 -20.49
C ILE A 67 -9.20 18.68 -21.08
N LYS A 68 -10.21 19.29 -21.70
CA LYS A 68 -10.11 20.60 -22.36
C LYS A 68 -10.13 21.77 -21.36
N ASN A 69 -10.93 21.66 -20.29
CA ASN A 69 -11.14 22.71 -19.29
C ASN A 69 -10.98 22.16 -17.85
N PRO A 70 -9.84 21.53 -17.49
CA PRO A 70 -9.66 20.85 -16.20
C PRO A 70 -9.84 21.78 -15.00
N GLU A 71 -9.46 23.06 -15.11
CA GLU A 71 -9.62 24.04 -14.03
C GLU A 71 -11.07 24.39 -13.71
N LEU A 72 -11.96 24.35 -14.72
CA LEU A 72 -13.40 24.55 -14.53
C LEU A 72 -14.03 23.25 -14.01
N PHE A 73 -13.83 22.14 -14.72
CA PHE A 73 -14.41 20.84 -14.38
C PHE A 73 -14.11 20.41 -12.94
N TRP A 74 -12.82 20.39 -12.56
CA TRP A 74 -12.42 20.03 -11.20
C TRP A 74 -12.70 21.14 -10.19
N GLY A 75 -12.65 22.41 -10.61
CA GLY A 75 -12.99 23.53 -9.76
C GLY A 75 -14.44 23.48 -9.29
N ASP A 76 -15.38 23.22 -10.19
CA ASP A 76 -16.79 23.17 -9.84
C ASP A 76 -17.17 21.87 -9.13
N MET A 77 -16.56 20.73 -9.51
CA MET A 77 -16.72 19.50 -8.73
C MET A 77 -16.21 19.67 -7.29
N ALA A 78 -15.09 20.36 -7.09
CA ALA A 78 -14.51 20.65 -5.77
C ALA A 78 -15.39 21.57 -4.92
N LYS A 79 -15.88 22.68 -5.49
CA LYS A 79 -16.77 23.64 -4.80
C LYS A 79 -18.08 22.97 -4.36
N ASN A 80 -18.66 22.14 -5.23
CA ASN A 80 -20.01 21.62 -5.03
C ASN A 80 -20.08 20.35 -4.18
N ASN A 81 -19.00 19.56 -4.10
CA ASN A 81 -19.03 18.24 -3.44
C ASN A 81 -18.16 18.12 -2.17
N LEU A 82 -17.29 19.09 -1.89
CA LEU A 82 -16.49 19.14 -0.66
C LEU A 82 -16.86 20.37 0.19
N ARG A 83 -16.75 20.23 1.52
CA ARG A 83 -16.87 21.33 2.50
C ARG A 83 -15.51 21.99 2.68
N TRP A 84 -15.51 23.31 2.57
CA TRP A 84 -14.34 24.18 2.66
C TRP A 84 -14.52 25.18 3.80
N SER A 85 -13.49 25.40 4.61
CA SER A 85 -13.44 26.55 5.53
C SER A 85 -13.06 27.83 4.77
N LYS A 86 -12.26 27.69 3.70
CA LYS A 86 -11.95 28.75 2.76
C LYS A 86 -11.88 28.14 1.36
N LEU A 87 -12.61 28.69 0.40
CA LEU A 87 -12.49 28.26 -1.00
C LEU A 87 -11.11 28.64 -1.57
N PHE A 88 -10.62 27.79 -2.46
CA PHE A 88 -9.40 28.03 -3.23
C PHE A 88 -9.62 29.18 -4.23
N ASN A 89 -8.53 29.86 -4.59
CA ASN A 89 -8.55 30.92 -5.61
C ASN A 89 -7.95 30.51 -6.95
N LYS A 90 -7.32 29.34 -7.04
CA LYS A 90 -6.81 28.76 -8.28
C LYS A 90 -6.96 27.24 -8.27
N THR A 91 -7.49 26.66 -9.35
CA THR A 91 -7.77 25.22 -9.40
C THR A 91 -6.49 24.41 -9.61
N TYR A 92 -5.57 24.84 -10.48
CA TYR A 92 -4.37 24.06 -10.82
C TYR A 92 -3.14 24.95 -11.07
N ILE A 93 -1.96 24.50 -10.64
CA ILE A 93 -0.65 25.04 -11.06
C ILE A 93 0.40 23.92 -11.16
N GLY A 94 1.49 24.23 -11.87
CA GLY A 94 2.68 23.38 -11.95
C GLY A 94 2.74 22.51 -13.20
N ASN A 95 3.77 21.66 -13.26
CA ASN A 95 3.96 20.67 -14.31
C ASN A 95 4.90 19.54 -13.85
N PHE A 96 4.93 18.45 -14.62
CA PHE A 96 5.77 17.29 -14.36
C PHE A 96 7.27 17.61 -14.41
N ASN A 97 7.73 18.41 -15.37
CA ASN A 97 9.15 18.74 -15.56
C ASN A 97 9.79 19.42 -14.33
N LYS A 98 8.99 20.15 -13.53
CA LYS A 98 9.43 20.77 -12.27
C LYS A 98 9.00 20.00 -11.01
N GLY A 99 8.23 18.92 -11.15
CA GLY A 99 7.63 18.18 -10.04
C GLY A 99 6.67 18.97 -9.16
N ASN A 100 6.25 20.17 -9.58
CA ASN A 100 5.63 21.18 -8.72
C ASN A 100 4.11 21.31 -8.88
N VAL A 101 3.45 20.19 -9.20
CA VAL A 101 1.99 20.08 -9.32
C VAL A 101 1.30 20.50 -8.02
N SER A 102 0.24 21.31 -8.12
CA SER A 102 -0.65 21.64 -7.00
C SER A 102 -2.07 21.93 -7.49
N TRP A 103 -3.05 21.57 -6.67
CA TRP A 103 -4.48 21.72 -6.93
C TRP A 103 -5.16 22.46 -5.77
N PHE A 104 -6.18 23.27 -6.09
CA PHE A 104 -6.99 24.03 -5.13
C PHE A 104 -6.17 24.98 -4.24
N VAL A 105 -5.26 25.73 -4.85
CA VAL A 105 -4.30 26.61 -4.16
C VAL A 105 -5.03 27.62 -3.27
N ASN A 106 -4.50 27.83 -2.06
CA ASN A 106 -5.06 28.70 -1.00
C ASN A 106 -6.42 28.28 -0.42
N GLY A 107 -7.00 27.14 -0.85
CA GLY A 107 -8.19 26.57 -0.24
C GLY A 107 -7.87 25.88 1.08
N LYS A 108 -8.75 26.03 2.08
CA LYS A 108 -8.64 25.36 3.39
C LYS A 108 -9.77 24.37 3.62
N ILE A 109 -9.40 23.16 4.02
CA ILE A 109 -10.27 21.98 4.09
C ILE A 109 -9.86 21.10 5.28
N ASN A 110 -10.71 20.16 5.67
CA ASN A 110 -10.32 19.07 6.56
C ASN A 110 -10.94 17.75 6.09
N ALA A 111 -10.18 16.65 6.17
CA ALA A 111 -10.65 15.34 5.70
C ALA A 111 -11.68 14.70 6.63
N CYS A 112 -11.49 14.78 7.95
CA CYS A 112 -12.46 14.27 8.92
C CYS A 112 -13.79 15.02 8.80
N ASP A 113 -13.73 16.34 8.62
CA ASP A 113 -14.90 17.19 8.42
C ASP A 113 -15.77 16.74 7.24
N ASN A 114 -15.12 16.38 6.13
CA ASN A 114 -15.76 15.90 4.90
C ASN A 114 -16.20 14.43 4.96
N CYS A 115 -15.48 13.59 5.72
CA CYS A 115 -15.81 12.18 5.90
C CYS A 115 -16.81 11.90 7.03
N VAL A 116 -16.98 12.82 7.99
CA VAL A 116 -17.72 12.53 9.24
C VAL A 116 -18.62 13.68 9.66
N ASP A 117 -18.07 14.85 10.01
CA ASP A 117 -18.82 15.92 10.70
C ASP A 117 -20.04 16.39 9.87
N ARG A 118 -19.84 16.65 8.56
CA ARG A 118 -20.93 17.06 7.65
C ARG A 118 -22.05 16.02 7.47
N TRP A 119 -21.77 14.75 7.78
CA TRP A 119 -22.73 13.65 7.71
C TRP A 119 -23.38 13.40 9.07
N VAL A 120 -22.70 13.69 10.17
CA VAL A 120 -23.30 13.74 11.51
C VAL A 120 -24.36 14.83 11.60
N GLU A 121 -24.11 15.99 10.98
CA GLU A 121 -25.08 17.10 10.92
C GLU A 121 -26.40 16.73 10.20
N LYS A 122 -26.34 15.80 9.23
CA LYS A 122 -27.51 15.38 8.45
C LYS A 122 -28.16 14.10 8.98
N HIS A 123 -27.35 13.08 9.25
CA HIS A 123 -27.80 11.71 9.53
C HIS A 123 -26.94 11.05 10.63
N PRO A 124 -26.96 11.55 11.88
CA PRO A 124 -26.05 11.11 12.94
C PRO A 124 -26.15 9.62 13.26
N ASN A 125 -27.36 9.06 13.13
CA ASN A 125 -27.66 7.65 13.41
C ASN A 125 -27.41 6.70 12.23
N LYS A 126 -27.14 7.21 11.03
CA LYS A 126 -26.82 6.38 9.85
C LYS A 126 -25.55 5.57 10.13
N THR A 127 -25.52 4.32 9.68
CA THR A 127 -24.31 3.47 9.81
C THR A 127 -23.21 4.06 8.92
N ALA A 128 -22.05 4.33 9.50
CA ALA A 128 -20.85 4.70 8.77
C ALA A 128 -20.03 3.46 8.43
N ILE A 129 -19.80 2.60 9.43
CA ILE A 129 -18.93 1.42 9.31
C ILE A 129 -19.67 0.17 9.78
N ILE A 130 -19.64 -0.89 8.98
CA ILE A 130 -19.92 -2.27 9.38
C ILE A 130 -18.57 -2.95 9.62
N TRP A 131 -18.23 -3.22 10.88
CA TRP A 131 -17.06 -4.01 11.23
C TRP A 131 -17.43 -5.50 11.25
N GLU A 132 -16.99 -6.25 10.25
CA GLU A 132 -17.04 -7.72 10.22
C GLU A 132 -15.74 -8.25 10.81
N LYS A 133 -15.82 -8.94 11.96
CA LYS A 133 -14.63 -9.42 12.67
C LYS A 133 -14.06 -10.68 12.04
N ASP A 134 -12.91 -11.13 12.55
CA ASP A 134 -12.33 -12.40 12.10
C ASP A 134 -13.20 -13.60 12.51
N THR A 135 -13.70 -13.59 13.75
CA THR A 135 -14.69 -14.56 14.26
C THR A 135 -15.96 -14.52 13.38
N PRO A 136 -16.43 -15.67 12.85
CA PRO A 136 -17.64 -15.70 12.02
C PRO A 136 -18.87 -15.24 12.78
N ASN A 137 -19.81 -14.58 12.09
CA ASN A 137 -21.07 -14.07 12.63
C ASN A 137 -20.94 -13.04 13.78
N ASP A 138 -19.72 -12.55 14.09
CA ASP A 138 -19.49 -11.46 15.03
C ASP A 138 -19.22 -10.17 14.24
N SER A 139 -20.22 -9.29 14.20
CA SER A 139 -20.16 -8.02 13.47
C SER A 139 -20.67 -6.86 14.32
N LYS A 140 -20.28 -5.64 13.96
CA LYS A 140 -20.70 -4.42 14.67
C LYS A 140 -20.92 -3.25 13.73
N LYS A 141 -22.14 -2.69 13.76
CA LYS A 141 -22.47 -1.42 13.11
C LYS A 141 -22.03 -0.24 13.99
N ILE A 142 -21.44 0.77 13.37
CA ILE A 142 -20.94 2.01 14.00
C ILE A 142 -21.57 3.17 13.23
N SER A 143 -22.35 4.02 13.91
CA SER A 143 -22.98 5.19 13.28
C SER A 143 -21.99 6.32 13.03
N TYR A 144 -22.34 7.27 12.16
CA TYR A 144 -21.56 8.50 11.93
C TYR A 144 -21.31 9.27 13.24
N GLN A 145 -22.33 9.42 14.10
CA GLN A 145 -22.17 10.01 15.43
C GLN A 145 -21.14 9.26 16.27
N LYS A 146 -21.18 7.91 16.26
CA LYS A 146 -20.25 7.10 17.07
C LYS A 146 -18.83 7.09 16.51
N LEU A 147 -18.69 7.20 15.19
CA LEU A 147 -17.43 7.44 14.51
C LEU A 147 -16.81 8.77 14.95
N LEU A 148 -17.59 9.86 14.90
CA LEU A 148 -17.13 11.20 15.31
C LEU A 148 -16.63 11.23 16.76
N GLU A 149 -17.40 10.67 17.70
CA GLU A 149 -16.99 10.60 19.11
C GLU A 149 -15.64 9.87 19.31
N LYS A 150 -15.42 8.78 18.55
CA LYS A 150 -14.20 7.97 18.67
C LYS A 150 -13.00 8.65 18.03
N VAL A 151 -13.20 9.25 16.85
CA VAL A 151 -12.20 10.08 16.17
C VAL A 151 -11.80 11.26 17.06
N CYS A 152 -12.76 11.99 17.63
CA CYS A 152 -12.49 13.12 18.53
C CYS A 152 -11.73 12.70 19.80
N LYS A 153 -12.06 11.54 20.39
CA LYS A 153 -11.34 11.00 21.55
C LYS A 153 -9.88 10.67 21.23
N ILE A 154 -9.58 10.08 20.06
CA ILE A 154 -8.19 9.83 19.63
C ILE A 154 -7.49 11.15 19.24
N ALA A 155 -8.17 12.09 18.59
CA ALA A 155 -7.62 13.39 18.25
C ALA A 155 -7.18 14.18 19.50
N ASN A 156 -8.01 14.19 20.55
CA ASN A 156 -7.66 14.77 21.84
C ASN A 156 -6.49 14.02 22.52
N LEU A 157 -6.44 12.68 22.43
CA LEU A 157 -5.34 11.87 22.94
C LEU A 157 -4.01 12.23 22.24
N LEU A 158 -4.00 12.32 20.91
CA LEU A 158 -2.82 12.70 20.12
C LEU A 158 -2.33 14.11 20.46
N LYS A 159 -3.24 15.08 20.60
CA LYS A 159 -2.90 16.44 21.03
C LYS A 159 -2.33 16.48 22.45
N MET A 160 -2.82 15.64 23.37
CA MET A 160 -2.27 15.53 24.72
C MET A 160 -0.82 15.01 24.73
N TYR A 161 -0.46 14.11 23.81
CA TYR A 161 0.92 13.66 23.60
C TYR A 161 1.70 14.54 22.61
N GLY A 162 1.24 15.78 22.40
CA GLY A 162 2.01 16.83 21.72
C GLY A 162 2.02 16.78 20.19
N VAL A 163 1.18 15.95 19.55
CA VAL A 163 1.04 15.90 18.08
C VAL A 163 0.45 17.20 17.56
N LYS A 164 1.12 17.79 16.57
CA LYS A 164 0.75 19.03 15.89
C LYS A 164 0.38 18.79 14.42
N LYS A 165 -0.13 19.84 13.78
CA LYS A 165 -0.31 19.89 12.33
C LYS A 165 1.02 19.56 11.62
N GLN A 166 0.93 18.67 10.63
CA GLN A 166 2.02 18.11 9.82
C GLN A 166 3.07 17.25 10.55
N ASP A 167 2.86 16.88 11.82
CA ASP A 167 3.64 15.80 12.45
C ASP A 167 3.24 14.44 11.86
N CYS A 168 4.21 13.52 11.71
CA CYS A 168 3.95 12.15 11.28
C CYS A 168 3.55 11.24 12.46
N VAL A 169 2.46 10.50 12.28
CA VAL A 169 1.98 9.47 13.22
C VAL A 169 1.94 8.12 12.51
N THR A 170 2.74 7.16 12.98
CA THR A 170 2.76 5.81 12.42
C THR A 170 1.64 4.97 13.03
N ILE A 171 0.86 4.30 12.18
CA ILE A 171 -0.28 3.48 12.60
C ILE A 171 -0.04 2.03 12.15
N TYR A 172 0.20 1.14 13.11
CA TYR A 172 0.46 -0.28 12.93
C TYR A 172 -0.67 -1.10 13.58
N LEU A 173 -1.87 -0.97 13.04
CA LEU A 173 -3.09 -1.61 13.56
C LEU A 173 -3.62 -2.69 12.59
N PRO A 174 -4.25 -3.76 13.10
CA PRO A 174 -5.01 -4.68 12.27
C PRO A 174 -6.31 -4.00 11.78
N MET A 175 -7.09 -4.71 10.96
CA MET A 175 -8.37 -4.26 10.41
C MET A 175 -9.49 -4.19 11.49
N ILE A 176 -9.31 -3.32 12.48
CA ILE A 176 -10.25 -3.03 13.59
C ILE A 176 -10.64 -1.54 13.58
N PRO A 177 -11.78 -1.12 14.17
CA PRO A 177 -12.30 0.25 14.02
C PRO A 177 -11.33 1.33 14.48
N GLU A 178 -10.51 1.03 15.50
CA GLU A 178 -9.43 1.89 15.98
C GLU A 178 -8.43 2.32 14.88
N LEU A 179 -8.27 1.55 13.80
CA LEU A 179 -7.46 1.96 12.63
C LEU A 179 -8.10 3.13 11.89
N ILE A 180 -9.38 3.01 11.51
CA ILE A 180 -10.13 4.10 10.85
C ILE A 180 -10.23 5.32 11.77
N TYR A 181 -10.50 5.11 13.06
CA TYR A 181 -10.55 6.19 14.04
C TYR A 181 -9.22 6.95 14.12
N SER A 182 -8.08 6.23 14.07
CA SER A 182 -6.74 6.82 14.17
C SER A 182 -6.37 7.62 12.91
N MET A 183 -6.66 7.11 11.71
CA MET A 183 -6.42 7.84 10.45
C MET A 183 -7.21 9.15 10.40
N LEU A 184 -8.51 9.09 10.70
CA LEU A 184 -9.37 10.27 10.72
C LEU A 184 -9.03 11.23 11.88
N ALA A 185 -8.52 10.72 13.01
CA ALA A 185 -8.04 11.55 14.11
C ALA A 185 -6.78 12.34 13.74
N CYS A 186 -5.81 11.71 13.06
CA CYS A 186 -4.65 12.41 12.53
C CYS A 186 -5.08 13.50 11.55
N ALA A 187 -5.93 13.16 10.58
CA ALA A 187 -6.43 14.11 9.60
C ALA A 187 -7.29 15.22 10.21
N ARG A 188 -8.02 14.98 11.31
CA ARG A 188 -8.78 16.01 12.05
C ARG A 188 -7.89 17.10 12.66
N ILE A 189 -6.69 16.72 13.10
CA ILE A 189 -5.71 17.64 13.72
C ILE A 189 -4.61 18.09 12.75
N GLY A 190 -4.77 17.78 11.45
CA GLY A 190 -3.83 18.13 10.39
C GLY A 190 -2.50 17.36 10.42
N ALA A 191 -2.42 16.27 11.20
CA ALA A 191 -1.26 15.40 11.27
C ALA A 191 -1.25 14.37 10.11
N ILE A 192 -0.06 13.97 9.69
CA ILE A 192 0.17 13.05 8.57
C ILE A 192 0.13 11.63 9.11
N HIS A 193 -0.83 10.82 8.67
CA HIS A 193 -0.83 9.40 9.05
C HIS A 193 0.05 8.57 8.10
N ASN A 194 0.85 7.70 8.72
CA ASN A 194 1.72 6.73 8.07
C ASN A 194 1.23 5.33 8.46
N VAL A 195 0.27 4.79 7.71
CA VAL A 195 -0.27 3.45 7.98
C VAL A 195 0.70 2.40 7.49
N VAL A 196 1.02 1.45 8.36
CA VAL A 196 1.90 0.32 8.09
C VAL A 196 1.12 -0.97 8.27
N PHE A 197 1.05 -1.78 7.20
CA PHE A 197 0.32 -3.04 7.19
C PHE A 197 0.73 -3.98 8.35
N ALA A 198 -0.24 -4.42 9.15
CA ALA A 198 -0.03 -5.24 10.35
C ALA A 198 0.55 -6.65 10.12
N GLY A 199 0.86 -7.02 8.87
CA GLY A 199 1.62 -8.22 8.55
C GLY A 199 3.14 -8.01 8.42
N TYR A 200 3.63 -6.77 8.45
CA TYR A 200 5.04 -6.43 8.27
C TYR A 200 5.95 -6.91 9.42
N SER A 201 7.24 -7.10 9.12
CA SER A 201 8.23 -7.43 10.15
C SER A 201 8.67 -6.21 10.97
N THR A 202 9.32 -6.49 12.10
CA THR A 202 10.08 -5.54 12.93
C THR A 202 10.97 -4.63 12.09
N ARG A 203 11.71 -5.22 11.13
CA ARG A 203 12.60 -4.47 10.23
C ARG A 203 11.80 -3.55 9.30
N SER A 204 10.78 -4.10 8.64
CA SER A 204 9.93 -3.37 7.68
C SER A 204 9.17 -2.21 8.33
N LEU A 205 8.78 -2.35 9.60
CA LEU A 205 8.18 -1.29 10.42
C LEU A 205 9.22 -0.23 10.81
N SER A 206 10.39 -0.65 11.32
CA SER A 206 11.46 0.28 11.72
C SER A 206 11.93 1.19 10.58
N GLU A 207 12.08 0.67 9.36
CA GLU A 207 12.46 1.49 8.19
C GLU A 207 11.41 2.55 7.83
N ARG A 208 10.12 2.27 8.07
CA ARG A 208 9.02 3.21 7.82
C ARG A 208 8.90 4.26 8.93
N ILE A 209 9.21 3.90 10.19
CA ILE A 209 9.34 4.85 11.30
C ILE A 209 10.50 5.84 11.01
N ILE A 210 11.69 5.33 10.68
CA ILE A 210 12.86 6.16 10.32
C ILE A 210 12.53 7.07 9.14
N SER A 211 12.00 6.51 8.05
CA SER A 211 11.78 7.28 6.83
C SER A 211 10.66 8.32 6.95
N SER A 212 9.74 8.20 7.91
CA SER A 212 8.67 9.18 8.14
C SER A 212 9.05 10.24 9.17
N GLY A 213 10.09 10.00 10.00
CA GLY A 213 10.41 10.87 11.13
C GLY A 213 9.40 10.77 12.28
N SER A 214 8.55 9.74 12.28
CA SER A 214 7.47 9.56 13.25
C SER A 214 8.00 9.42 14.67
N THR A 215 7.43 10.18 15.61
CA THR A 215 7.75 10.07 17.06
C THR A 215 6.63 9.44 17.89
N ILE A 216 5.45 9.23 17.27
CA ILE A 216 4.32 8.50 17.85
C ILE A 216 4.08 7.22 17.05
N LEU A 217 3.79 6.12 17.74
CA LEU A 217 3.32 4.87 17.15
C LEU A 217 1.95 4.52 17.75
N ILE A 218 1.00 4.09 16.92
CA ILE A 218 -0.26 3.51 17.37
C ILE A 218 -0.27 2.03 16.97
N THR A 219 -0.52 1.12 17.92
CA THR A 219 -0.55 -0.33 17.70
C THR A 219 -1.66 -0.98 18.53
N SER A 220 -1.89 -2.27 18.34
CA SER A 220 -2.66 -3.10 19.28
C SER A 220 -1.78 -4.14 19.97
N ASP A 221 -2.35 -4.76 21.01
CA ASP A 221 -1.83 -5.96 21.65
C ASP A 221 -1.59 -7.09 20.64
N PHE A 222 -2.64 -7.48 19.89
CA PHE A 222 -2.59 -8.50 18.86
C PHE A 222 -3.43 -8.15 17.63
N GLY A 223 -3.13 -8.82 16.52
CA GLY A 223 -3.99 -8.94 15.35
C GLY A 223 -4.51 -10.37 15.24
N LEU A 224 -5.76 -10.53 14.81
CA LEU A 224 -6.36 -11.84 14.50
C LEU A 224 -6.87 -11.77 13.07
N ARG A 225 -6.44 -12.71 12.21
CA ARG A 225 -6.87 -12.79 10.81
C ARG A 225 -6.75 -14.23 10.30
N GLY A 226 -7.85 -14.79 9.81
CA GLY A 226 -7.94 -16.19 9.39
C GLY A 226 -7.77 -17.17 10.56
N GLY A 227 -8.26 -16.82 11.75
CA GLY A 227 -8.05 -17.56 13.00
C GLY A 227 -6.63 -17.42 13.59
N LYS A 228 -5.64 -16.92 12.83
CA LYS A 228 -4.24 -16.82 13.26
C LYS A 228 -3.98 -15.55 14.07
N LEU A 229 -3.48 -15.72 15.30
CA LEU A 229 -3.06 -14.63 16.17
C LEU A 229 -1.64 -14.16 15.81
N THR A 230 -1.41 -12.83 15.82
CA THR A 230 -0.10 -12.19 15.67
C THR A 230 0.12 -11.22 16.83
N LYS A 231 1.19 -11.37 17.62
CA LYS A 231 1.55 -10.49 18.74
C LYS A 231 2.13 -9.17 18.22
N LEU A 232 1.26 -8.25 17.79
CA LEU A 232 1.65 -6.99 17.12
C LEU A 232 2.49 -6.09 18.02
N LYS A 233 2.21 -6.04 19.33
CA LYS A 233 3.00 -5.26 20.29
C LYS A 233 4.47 -5.71 20.32
N ASN A 234 4.76 -7.01 20.24
CA ASN A 234 6.14 -7.52 20.24
C ASN A 234 6.91 -7.08 18.98
N ILE A 235 6.25 -7.05 17.82
CA ILE A 235 6.82 -6.55 16.56
C ILE A 235 7.08 -5.04 16.65
N ALA A 236 6.13 -4.29 17.21
CA ALA A 236 6.28 -2.86 17.48
C ALA A 236 7.43 -2.58 18.46
N ASP A 237 7.61 -3.39 19.51
CA ASP A 237 8.69 -3.24 20.48
C ASP A 237 10.07 -3.36 19.86
N GLY A 238 10.33 -4.43 19.10
CA GLY A 238 11.59 -4.56 18.38
C GLY A 238 11.83 -3.41 17.38
N ALA A 239 10.77 -2.91 16.73
CA ALA A 239 10.89 -1.81 15.78
C ALA A 239 11.20 -0.47 16.47
N MET A 240 10.64 -0.25 17.66
CA MET A 240 10.95 0.91 18.50
C MET A 240 12.37 0.82 19.08
N GLU A 241 12.81 -0.36 19.50
CA GLU A 241 14.18 -0.61 19.98
C GLU A 241 15.22 -0.38 18.88
N MET A 242 14.97 -0.86 17.66
CA MET A 242 15.85 -0.64 16.50
C MET A 242 15.96 0.82 16.06
N THR A 243 15.04 1.70 16.48
CA THR A 243 14.99 3.10 16.02
C THR A 243 15.31 4.11 17.10
N GLY A 244 14.86 3.90 18.34
CA GLY A 244 14.95 4.89 19.42
C GLY A 244 14.14 6.18 19.20
N MET A 245 13.32 6.25 18.13
CA MET A 245 12.65 7.49 17.69
C MET A 245 11.26 7.68 18.32
N ILE A 246 10.58 6.59 18.67
CA ILE A 246 9.21 6.64 19.21
C ILE A 246 9.25 7.03 20.69
N LYS A 247 8.72 8.23 20.98
CA LYS A 247 8.56 8.78 22.32
C LYS A 247 7.30 8.25 23.02
N THR A 248 6.25 7.94 22.26
CA THR A 248 5.00 7.41 22.80
C THR A 248 4.40 6.35 21.90
N CYS A 249 4.09 5.19 22.48
CA CYS A 249 3.39 4.09 21.82
C CYS A 249 1.98 3.95 22.40
N ILE A 250 0.96 4.25 21.60
CA ILE A 250 -0.45 4.15 21.97
C ILE A 250 -0.93 2.74 21.66
N VAL A 251 -1.20 1.94 22.71
CA VAL A 251 -1.64 0.55 22.57
C VAL A 251 -3.14 0.43 22.78
N PHE A 252 -3.85 -0.07 21.78
CA PHE A 252 -5.27 -0.42 21.86
C PHE A 252 -5.48 -1.90 22.12
N LYS A 253 -6.39 -2.22 23.06
CA LYS A 253 -6.89 -3.58 23.27
C LYS A 253 -7.78 -4.03 22.10
N ASN A 254 -7.38 -5.08 21.41
CA ASN A 254 -8.19 -5.73 20.37
C ASN A 254 -9.37 -6.46 21.04
N LYS A 255 -10.58 -6.26 20.50
CA LYS A 255 -11.85 -6.74 21.07
C LYS A 255 -12.44 -7.93 20.29
N THR A 256 -11.62 -8.54 19.44
CA THR A 256 -11.97 -9.76 18.71
C THR A 256 -11.80 -10.95 19.64
N LYS A 257 -12.78 -11.89 19.64
CA LYS A 257 -12.70 -13.08 20.50
C LYS A 257 -11.58 -14.00 20.02
N ILE A 258 -10.81 -14.53 20.96
CA ILE A 258 -9.78 -15.55 20.71
C ILE A 258 -10.45 -16.92 20.87
N ASN A 259 -10.38 -17.76 19.83
CA ASN A 259 -10.92 -19.14 19.87
C ASN A 259 -9.96 -20.09 20.61
N ASP A 260 -10.46 -21.20 21.15
CA ASP A 260 -9.71 -22.12 22.02
C ASP A 260 -8.43 -22.72 21.42
N GLN A 261 -8.36 -22.86 20.09
CA GLN A 261 -7.12 -23.28 19.40
C GLN A 261 -5.95 -22.31 19.60
N ASN A 262 -6.21 -21.04 19.89
CA ASN A 262 -5.17 -20.07 20.25
C ASN A 262 -4.89 -20.06 21.76
N ASN A 263 -5.80 -20.53 22.62
CA ASN A 263 -5.59 -20.62 24.07
C ASN A 263 -4.45 -21.61 24.43
N SER A 264 -4.23 -22.66 23.62
CA SER A 264 -3.06 -23.54 23.77
C SER A 264 -1.74 -22.84 23.41
N ILE A 265 -1.72 -22.03 22.35
CA ILE A 265 -0.56 -21.24 21.90
C ILE A 265 -0.21 -20.15 22.93
N LEU A 266 -1.21 -19.59 23.61
CA LEU A 266 -1.01 -18.63 24.71
C LEU A 266 -0.39 -19.27 25.95
N ASN A 267 -0.65 -20.55 26.20
CA ASN A 267 -0.14 -21.29 27.36
C ASN A 267 1.21 -21.98 27.11
N SER A 268 1.66 -22.13 25.86
CA SER A 268 3.00 -22.69 25.56
C SER A 268 4.11 -21.65 25.80
N LYS A 269 4.87 -21.82 26.89
CA LYS A 269 6.07 -20.99 27.22
C LYS A 269 7.26 -21.16 26.24
N SER A 270 7.10 -21.91 25.15
CA SER A 270 8.15 -22.23 24.19
C SER A 270 8.34 -21.11 23.16
N ASN A 271 9.26 -20.18 23.44
CA ASN A 271 9.86 -19.27 22.44
C ASN A 271 10.77 -20.07 21.47
N ASN A 272 10.19 -20.91 20.62
CA ASN A 272 10.91 -21.67 19.59
C ASN A 272 10.17 -21.65 18.25
N LEU A 273 10.00 -20.44 17.72
CA LEU A 273 9.90 -20.06 16.30
C LEU A 273 9.94 -18.52 16.28
N TYR A 274 10.51 -17.92 15.23
CA TYR A 274 10.85 -16.47 15.14
C TYR A 274 12.02 -15.98 16.00
N ASN A 275 13.18 -16.65 15.90
CA ASN A 275 14.48 -15.97 16.00
C ASN A 275 15.14 -15.98 14.61
N SER A 276 15.10 -14.84 13.90
CA SER A 276 15.85 -14.64 12.64
C SER A 276 17.31 -14.29 12.93
N SER A 277 17.95 -15.10 13.78
CA SER A 277 19.31 -14.90 14.28
C SER A 277 20.12 -16.20 14.29
N ASN A 278 19.81 -17.12 13.36
CA ASN A 278 20.51 -18.41 13.21
C ASN A 278 20.65 -18.85 11.73
N ILE A 279 21.05 -17.94 10.85
CA ILE A 279 21.81 -18.28 9.62
C ILE A 279 22.96 -17.27 9.47
N CYS A 280 23.89 -17.24 10.43
CA CYS A 280 25.21 -16.63 10.25
C CYS A 280 26.29 -17.18 11.21
N SER A 281 26.24 -18.48 11.54
CA SER A 281 27.34 -19.18 12.22
C SER A 281 27.13 -20.69 12.28
N GLN A 282 27.54 -21.42 11.23
CA GLN A 282 28.14 -22.76 11.37
C GLN A 282 28.83 -23.17 10.07
N GLY A 283 30.02 -22.60 9.88
CA GLY A 283 31.05 -23.10 8.97
C GLY A 283 32.31 -23.50 9.74
N SER A 284 32.16 -24.01 10.98
CA SER A 284 33.28 -24.44 11.83
C SER A 284 32.79 -25.17 13.09
N SER A 285 32.67 -26.49 13.03
CA SER A 285 32.82 -27.36 14.21
C SER A 285 33.02 -28.81 13.82
N HIS A 286 34.27 -29.20 13.59
CA HIS A 286 34.73 -30.52 13.96
C HIS A 286 35.97 -30.35 14.84
N PHE A 287 36.02 -31.10 15.95
CA PHE A 287 37.08 -31.14 16.96
C PHE A 287 37.33 -29.86 17.80
N LEU A 288 36.82 -29.87 19.04
CA LEU A 288 37.62 -29.48 20.21
C LEU A 288 37.07 -30.07 21.52
N GLN A 289 37.85 -30.98 22.12
CA GLN A 289 37.91 -31.39 23.54
C GLN A 289 39.23 -32.19 23.62
N TYR A 290 40.15 -31.99 24.56
CA TYR A 290 40.12 -31.56 25.97
C TYR A 290 41.22 -30.50 26.23
N TYR A 291 41.34 -29.77 27.33
CA TYR A 291 40.50 -29.19 28.40
C TYR A 291 41.50 -28.59 29.44
N THR A 292 41.06 -27.64 30.27
CA THR A 292 41.65 -27.23 31.58
C THR A 292 43.01 -26.50 31.70
N VAL A 293 42.91 -25.21 32.05
CA VAL A 293 43.44 -24.57 33.28
C VAL A 293 44.81 -25.01 33.85
N GLY A 294 45.79 -24.09 33.77
CA GLY A 294 46.42 -23.50 34.96
C GLY A 294 47.67 -24.13 35.60
N ASN A 295 48.74 -23.33 35.63
CA ASN A 295 49.90 -23.33 36.55
C ASN A 295 51.09 -24.29 36.35
N ALA A 296 52.26 -23.63 36.35
CA ALA A 296 53.52 -23.98 37.03
C ALA A 296 54.53 -25.01 36.45
N THR A 297 55.71 -24.45 36.16
CA THR A 297 57.07 -24.95 36.45
C THR A 297 57.71 -26.13 35.69
N HIS A 298 58.87 -25.78 35.11
CA HIS A 298 60.16 -26.49 35.07
C HIS A 298 60.49 -27.61 34.05
N LYS A 299 61.47 -27.23 33.22
CA LYS A 299 62.76 -27.90 32.91
C LYS A 299 62.83 -29.06 31.89
N ASN A 300 63.75 -28.84 30.94
CA ASN A 300 64.67 -29.80 30.32
C ASN A 300 64.04 -30.83 29.35
N ASN A 301 64.68 -31.25 28.25
CA ASN A 301 66.00 -30.91 27.68
C ASN A 301 66.07 -31.35 26.18
N ASN A 302 67.12 -30.90 25.48
CA ASN A 302 67.68 -31.50 24.24
C ASN A 302 66.89 -31.34 22.90
N ASP A 303 67.16 -30.22 22.20
CA ASP A 303 68.08 -30.12 21.02
C ASP A 303 68.67 -31.43 20.41
N PRO A 304 69.16 -31.46 19.14
CA PRO A 304 69.45 -30.31 18.28
C PRO A 304 69.12 -30.40 16.78
N SER A 305 69.39 -29.26 16.12
CA SER A 305 70.04 -29.10 14.79
C SER A 305 69.12 -28.86 13.57
N GLN A 306 69.46 -27.96 12.63
CA GLN A 306 70.59 -27.02 12.55
C GLN A 306 70.29 -25.85 11.59
N ASN A 307 70.93 -24.70 11.83
CA ASN A 307 71.33 -23.64 10.88
C ASN A 307 70.24 -22.93 10.02
N GLY A 308 70.18 -21.60 9.96
CA GLY A 308 70.94 -20.57 10.69
C GLY A 308 71.03 -19.26 9.90
N HIS A 309 71.25 -18.15 10.62
CA HIS A 309 71.85 -16.87 10.17
C HIS A 309 71.26 -16.12 8.94
N ASP A 310 71.19 -14.80 8.91
CA ASP A 310 71.17 -13.79 9.97
C ASP A 310 70.68 -12.46 9.39
N SER A 311 70.35 -11.52 10.27
CA SER A 311 70.63 -10.06 10.28
C SER A 311 71.09 -9.28 8.99
N VAL A 312 71.01 -7.94 8.85
CA VAL A 312 71.10 -6.87 9.86
C VAL A 312 70.77 -5.48 9.23
N LEU A 313 70.25 -4.55 10.06
CA LEU A 313 70.38 -3.06 10.09
C LEU A 313 70.19 -2.12 8.85
N HIS A 314 69.63 -0.93 9.15
CA HIS A 314 70.08 0.45 8.77
C HIS A 314 70.23 0.86 7.28
N ASN A 315 70.24 2.16 6.90
CA ASN A 315 69.63 3.39 7.43
C ASN A 315 69.63 4.44 6.28
N ASP A 316 69.02 5.60 6.52
CA ASP A 316 69.45 6.93 6.05
C ASP A 316 69.62 7.26 4.54
N THR A 317 68.64 8.04 4.06
CA THR A 317 68.79 9.38 3.43
C THR A 317 69.49 9.62 2.07
N ASN A 318 68.93 10.64 1.41
CA ASN A 318 69.53 11.68 0.55
C ASN A 318 69.40 11.62 -0.99
N ASP A 319 68.82 12.73 -1.46
CA ASP A 319 69.24 13.60 -2.57
C ASP A 319 69.15 13.17 -4.05
N ALA A 320 68.34 13.97 -4.76
CA ALA A 320 68.68 14.67 -6.01
C ALA A 320 68.90 13.82 -7.31
N ASN A 321 68.76 14.31 -8.54
CA ASN A 321 68.32 15.60 -9.08
C ASN A 321 67.95 15.45 -10.58
N LEU A 322 67.59 16.55 -11.26
CA LEU A 322 67.77 16.79 -12.72
C LEU A 322 67.02 15.88 -13.73
N SER A 323 65.98 16.42 -14.42
CA SER A 323 66.10 17.00 -15.79
C SER A 323 65.72 16.00 -16.91
N GLN A 324 65.28 16.35 -18.14
CA GLN A 324 64.94 17.62 -18.79
C GLN A 324 64.14 17.32 -20.09
N ASN A 325 63.31 18.27 -20.58
CA ASN A 325 62.88 18.42 -22.01
C ASN A 325 62.04 17.27 -22.64
N ASN A 326 61.15 17.42 -23.63
CA ASN A 326 60.54 18.51 -24.42
C ASN A 326 59.27 17.89 -25.12
N LYS A 327 58.30 18.55 -25.80
CA LYS A 327 58.06 19.94 -26.27
C LYS A 327 56.53 20.12 -26.55
N ILE A 328 55.96 21.31 -26.28
CA ILE A 328 55.09 22.16 -27.14
C ILE A 328 53.85 21.51 -27.86
N ASP A 329 52.61 22.05 -27.78
CA ASP A 329 52.22 23.44 -28.12
C ASP A 329 51.03 24.05 -27.32
N LYS A 330 50.78 25.37 -27.52
CA LYS A 330 49.94 26.27 -26.69
C LYS A 330 48.69 26.84 -27.37
N LYS A 331 47.66 27.16 -26.55
CA LYS A 331 46.85 28.43 -26.49
C LYS A 331 45.51 28.17 -25.73
N GLY A 332 45.03 28.96 -24.76
CA GLY A 332 45.64 30.03 -23.96
C GLY A 332 44.61 30.87 -23.16
N ALA A 333 44.95 31.28 -21.92
CA ALA A 333 44.35 32.37 -21.07
C ALA A 333 42.86 32.24 -20.62
N LYS A 334 42.41 32.60 -19.40
CA LYS A 334 42.99 33.13 -18.13
C LYS A 334 42.01 32.70 -16.99
N GLU A 335 42.42 32.25 -15.80
CA GLU A 335 42.81 33.06 -14.62
C GLU A 335 41.80 34.17 -14.24
N LYS A 336 41.37 34.41 -12.99
CA LYS A 336 41.79 33.99 -11.63
C LYS A 336 40.67 34.42 -10.63
N ASP A 337 40.61 34.10 -9.33
CA ASP A 337 41.45 33.32 -8.39
C ASP A 337 40.60 32.77 -7.21
N ILE A 338 41.18 31.93 -6.33
CA ILE A 338 40.70 31.67 -4.96
C ILE A 338 41.91 31.67 -4.01
N GLN A 339 42.08 32.72 -3.20
CA GLN A 339 42.80 32.69 -1.92
C GLN A 339 42.67 34.04 -1.19
N THR A 340 42.06 34.03 0.00
CA THR A 340 42.45 34.75 1.25
C THR A 340 41.31 34.61 2.25
N LEU A 341 41.13 33.39 2.78
CA LEU A 341 40.22 33.12 3.89
C LEU A 341 41.07 32.71 5.11
N ASN A 342 41.79 33.67 5.71
CA ASN A 342 42.42 33.56 7.03
C ASN A 342 43.09 34.89 7.46
N LYS A 343 42.29 35.90 7.82
CA LYS A 343 42.77 37.03 8.64
C LYS A 343 41.60 37.61 9.45
N LEU A 344 41.88 37.93 10.72
CA LEU A 344 40.99 38.59 11.71
C LEU A 344 39.97 37.68 12.43
N ILE A 345 40.51 36.82 13.30
CA ILE A 345 39.89 36.51 14.60
C ILE A 345 40.44 37.50 15.64
N SER A 346 39.62 37.85 16.64
CA SER A 346 39.94 38.57 17.90
C SER A 346 40.25 40.08 17.84
N LYS A 347 39.33 40.90 18.37
CA LYS A 347 39.52 41.73 19.59
C LYS A 347 38.23 42.46 20.02
N ASN A 348 38.12 42.68 21.33
CA ASN A 348 37.14 43.47 22.10
C ASN A 348 35.68 42.95 22.10
N THR A 349 35.08 42.40 23.16
CA THR A 349 35.00 42.67 24.63
C THR A 349 33.98 43.72 25.08
N ASN A 350 32.97 43.23 25.80
CA ASN A 350 32.33 43.79 27.00
C ASN A 350 31.46 45.08 26.93
N LEU A 351 30.14 44.83 27.03
CA LEU A 351 29.26 45.16 28.18
C LEU A 351 29.08 46.62 28.67
N ASN A 352 27.80 46.94 28.93
CA ASN A 352 27.25 48.03 29.77
C ASN A 352 27.29 49.45 29.14
N LYS A 353 26.33 50.36 29.38
CA LYS A 353 25.36 50.50 30.50
C LYS A 353 24.10 51.32 30.09
N LYS A 354 23.08 51.37 30.97
CA LYS A 354 21.83 52.15 30.84
C LYS A 354 22.02 53.67 30.96
N THR A 355 21.23 54.44 30.19
CA THR A 355 20.67 55.80 30.44
C THR A 355 19.69 56.07 29.27
N GLN A 356 18.37 56.26 29.36
CA GLN A 356 17.47 57.09 30.19
C GLN A 356 17.44 58.60 29.84
N ASN A 357 16.21 59.15 29.75
CA ASN A 357 15.77 60.53 29.38
C ASN A 357 15.68 60.79 27.85
N LYS A 358 14.53 61.23 27.28
CA LYS A 358 13.84 62.55 27.35
C LYS A 358 14.74 63.67 26.77
N GLU A 359 14.31 64.56 25.87
CA GLU A 359 12.98 65.21 25.70
C GLU A 359 12.78 65.86 24.29
N SER A 360 11.57 66.41 24.00
CA SER A 360 11.17 67.46 23.01
C SER A 360 11.87 67.63 21.63
N GLY A 361 11.16 67.66 20.48
CA GLY A 361 10.43 68.83 19.90
C GLY A 361 11.13 69.31 18.59
N THR A 362 10.57 69.96 17.56
CA THR A 362 9.25 70.62 17.29
C THR A 362 9.08 70.83 15.74
N TYR A 363 8.05 71.59 15.31
CA TYR A 363 7.65 72.03 13.93
C TYR A 363 6.69 71.06 13.17
N LYS A 364 5.40 71.38 12.91
CA LYS A 364 4.71 72.50 12.19
C LYS A 364 4.79 72.41 10.65
N GLU A 365 3.77 72.68 9.82
CA GLU A 365 2.30 72.91 9.98
C GLU A 365 1.64 73.06 8.56
N LEU A 366 0.30 73.21 8.48
CA LEU A 366 -0.53 73.92 7.46
C LEU A 366 -1.43 73.11 6.47
N TYR A 367 -2.76 73.24 6.67
CA TYR A 367 -3.90 73.55 5.75
C TYR A 367 -4.03 72.87 4.34
N SER A 368 -5.20 72.67 3.71
CA SER A 368 -6.66 72.88 3.96
C SER A 368 -7.44 72.00 2.96
N ASN A 369 -8.71 71.60 3.10
CA ASN A 369 -9.94 72.43 3.07
C ASN A 369 -11.19 71.62 3.50
N ASN A 370 -12.28 72.33 3.82
CA ASN A 370 -13.58 71.76 4.24
C ASN A 370 -14.48 71.35 3.05
N ASP A 371 -15.52 70.53 3.32
CA ASP A 371 -16.89 71.06 3.27
C ASP A 371 -17.94 70.19 4.00
N GLN A 372 -19.10 70.81 4.30
CA GLN A 372 -20.14 70.33 5.24
C GLN A 372 -21.30 69.58 4.55
N TYR A 373 -22.06 68.76 5.30
CA TYR A 373 -23.55 68.67 5.33
C TYR A 373 -23.97 67.65 6.42
N ARG A 374 -24.48 68.07 7.59
CA ARG A 374 -25.90 68.06 8.03
C ARG A 374 -26.69 66.77 7.73
N ILE A 375 -26.99 65.96 8.76
CA ILE A 375 -28.20 65.93 9.63
C ILE A 375 -29.43 65.29 8.95
N ASP A 376 -29.76 64.07 9.40
CA ASP A 376 -31.08 63.60 9.88
C ASP A 376 -30.90 62.13 10.35
N GLY A 377 -31.57 61.59 11.38
CA GLY A 377 -32.58 62.19 12.25
C GLY A 377 -33.78 61.25 12.48
N LYS A 378 -33.69 60.28 13.41
CA LYS A 378 -34.85 59.73 14.15
C LYS A 378 -34.49 58.87 15.36
N GLU A 379 -35.11 59.20 16.49
CA GLU A 379 -34.98 58.53 17.79
C GLU A 379 -35.95 57.35 17.96
N ASN A 380 -35.63 56.44 18.89
CA ASN A 380 -36.42 56.12 20.10
C ASN A 380 -35.53 55.21 20.99
N LYS A 381 -35.13 55.58 22.23
CA LYS A 381 -35.92 55.65 23.49
C LYS A 381 -36.64 54.32 23.78
N LEU A 382 -36.55 53.66 24.93
CA LEU A 382 -35.89 53.82 26.25
C LEU A 382 -35.71 52.38 26.81
N ASN A 383 -34.82 52.02 27.74
CA ASN A 383 -34.74 52.50 29.13
C ASN A 383 -33.40 52.09 29.77
N GLU A 384 -32.97 52.84 30.77
CA GLU A 384 -31.78 52.59 31.57
C GLU A 384 -32.05 51.69 32.78
N ASN A 385 -31.01 51.03 33.29
CA ASN A 385 -30.68 51.04 34.72
C ASN A 385 -29.23 50.54 34.88
N GLY A 386 -28.34 51.45 35.23
CA GLY A 386 -26.92 51.16 35.42
C GLY A 386 -26.53 51.03 36.89
N ALA A 387 -25.43 50.33 37.14
CA ALA A 387 -24.58 50.54 38.30
C ALA A 387 -23.11 50.44 37.86
N GLN A 388 -22.32 51.45 38.22
CA GLN A 388 -20.87 51.49 38.02
C GLN A 388 -20.21 50.48 39.02
N MET A 389 -18.93 50.07 38.93
CA MET A 389 -17.74 50.89 38.70
C MET A 389 -16.48 50.04 38.39
N ASN A 390 -15.59 50.60 37.56
CA ASN A 390 -14.12 50.50 37.53
C ASN A 390 -13.35 49.28 38.07
N GLY A 391 -12.42 48.75 37.26
CA GLY A 391 -11.27 47.97 37.76
C GLY A 391 -10.45 47.26 36.67
N HIS A 392 -9.32 47.84 36.24
CA HIS A 392 -8.35 47.14 35.38
C HIS A 392 -7.73 45.93 36.08
N ILE A 393 -7.69 44.77 35.41
CA ILE A 393 -6.67 43.73 35.65
C ILE A 393 -6.10 43.29 34.30
N SER A 394 -4.77 43.25 34.20
CA SER A 394 -4.01 42.82 33.04
C SER A 394 -4.00 41.30 32.87
N TYR A 395 -4.16 40.82 31.63
CA TYR A 395 -3.98 39.40 31.30
C TYR A 395 -2.49 39.06 31.13
N ASP A 396 -1.85 38.61 32.20
CA ASP A 396 -0.54 37.95 32.11
C ASP A 396 -0.70 36.50 31.60
N ASN A 397 -0.46 36.34 30.29
CA ASN A 397 -0.40 35.03 29.63
C ASN A 397 0.91 34.30 29.99
N ASN A 398 1.07 33.82 31.22
CA ASN A 398 2.20 32.93 31.57
C ASN A 398 2.07 32.06 32.85
N MET A 399 0.87 31.62 33.25
CA MET A 399 0.77 30.73 34.45
C MET A 399 -0.35 29.66 34.49
N ILE A 400 -0.70 29.05 33.35
CA ILE A 400 -1.75 28.00 33.31
C ILE A 400 -1.23 26.58 32.96
N ASN A 401 -0.04 26.44 32.34
CA ASN A 401 0.41 25.16 31.77
C ASN A 401 1.06 24.15 32.74
N HIS A 402 1.36 24.49 34.00
CA HIS A 402 2.00 23.54 34.94
C HIS A 402 1.04 22.80 35.88
N ASN A 403 -0.09 23.40 36.27
CA ASN A 403 -0.94 22.82 37.31
C ASN A 403 -1.87 21.69 36.81
N GLN A 404 -2.18 21.62 35.51
CA GLN A 404 -3.00 20.52 34.98
C GLN A 404 -2.22 19.21 34.77
N VAL A 405 -0.90 19.28 34.51
CA VAL A 405 -0.06 18.08 34.36
C VAL A 405 0.15 17.41 35.71
N ASN A 406 0.53 18.19 36.74
CA ASN A 406 0.75 17.67 38.10
C ASN A 406 -0.52 17.08 38.72
N ALA A 407 -1.71 17.64 38.43
CA ALA A 407 -2.98 17.10 38.91
C ALA A 407 -3.32 15.72 38.30
N PHE A 408 -2.87 15.44 37.07
CA PHE A 408 -3.04 14.12 36.43
C PHE A 408 -1.99 13.10 36.86
N GLU A 409 -0.75 13.52 37.10
CA GLU A 409 0.26 12.65 37.73
C GLU A 409 -0.13 12.29 39.17
N GLN A 410 -0.69 13.23 39.93
CA GLN A 410 -1.30 12.94 41.22
C GLN A 410 -2.46 11.95 41.11
N LEU A 411 -3.31 12.02 40.08
CA LEU A 411 -4.40 11.04 39.88
C LEU A 411 -3.91 9.62 39.56
N ASN A 412 -2.73 9.47 38.94
CA ASN A 412 -2.07 8.17 38.79
C ASN A 412 -1.48 7.67 40.12
N ASN A 413 -0.88 8.55 40.93
CA ASN A 413 -0.25 8.20 42.22
C ASN A 413 -1.25 8.02 43.38
N TYR A 414 -2.37 8.74 43.39
CA TYR A 414 -3.38 8.66 44.48
C TYR A 414 -4.13 7.32 44.47
N ASN A 415 -4.21 6.66 43.32
CA ASN A 415 -4.73 5.30 43.18
C ASN A 415 -3.72 4.20 43.55
N MET A 416 -2.47 4.55 43.93
CA MET A 416 -1.44 3.59 44.33
C MET A 416 -1.27 3.43 45.86
N HIS A 417 -1.71 4.40 46.67
CA HIS A 417 -1.29 4.46 48.08
C HIS A 417 -2.32 4.03 49.15
N ASN A 418 -3.60 3.83 48.81
CA ASN A 418 -4.58 3.27 49.76
C ASN A 418 -4.96 1.84 49.37
N GLY A 419 -4.21 0.87 49.89
CA GLY A 419 -4.37 -0.55 49.54
C GLY A 419 -3.56 -1.53 50.39
N GLN A 420 -3.37 -1.27 51.69
CA GLN A 420 -2.74 -2.20 52.64
C GLN A 420 -3.66 -2.52 53.82
N ALA A 421 -4.59 -3.45 53.62
CA ALA A 421 -5.07 -4.38 54.64
C ALA A 421 -5.88 -5.51 53.96
N ASN A 422 -5.46 -6.76 54.17
CA ASN A 422 -6.23 -8.00 54.00
C ASN A 422 -7.00 -8.22 52.68
N CYS A 423 -6.35 -8.84 51.67
CA CYS A 423 -6.97 -9.87 50.81
C CYS A 423 -5.94 -10.54 49.86
N GLU A 424 -5.22 -11.56 50.34
CA GLU A 424 -4.34 -12.40 49.52
C GLU A 424 -5.12 -13.34 48.58
N GLN A 425 -5.81 -12.81 47.56
CA GLN A 425 -6.25 -13.64 46.41
C GLN A 425 -6.72 -12.89 45.13
N ASN A 426 -6.70 -11.55 45.06
CA ASN A 426 -7.31 -10.80 43.93
C ASN A 426 -6.40 -9.73 43.25
N CYS A 427 -5.08 -9.92 43.23
CA CYS A 427 -4.15 -9.00 42.55
C CYS A 427 -3.90 -9.35 41.07
N LYS A 428 -4.95 -9.41 40.24
CA LYS A 428 -4.87 -9.82 38.80
C LYS A 428 -5.35 -8.78 37.77
N SER A 429 -5.49 -7.51 38.16
CA SER A 429 -6.22 -6.50 37.37
C SER A 429 -5.53 -5.13 37.17
N LYS A 430 -4.21 -5.01 37.37
CA LYS A 430 -3.51 -3.71 37.19
C LYS A 430 -3.44 -3.26 35.71
N TYR A 431 -3.57 -4.18 34.76
CA TYR A 431 -3.64 -3.87 33.32
C TYR A 431 -4.77 -4.66 32.63
N ASP A 432 -5.52 -4.00 31.76
CA ASP A 432 -6.60 -4.60 30.93
C ASP A 432 -6.03 -5.44 29.76
N PHE A 433 -4.78 -5.90 29.83
CA PHE A 433 -4.11 -6.66 28.77
C PHE A 433 -3.71 -8.05 29.28
N ASP A 434 -3.72 -9.05 28.40
CA ASP A 434 -3.11 -10.36 28.71
C ASP A 434 -1.59 -10.23 28.62
N GLU A 435 -0.92 -10.40 29.77
CA GLU A 435 0.54 -10.27 29.90
C GLU A 435 1.31 -11.29 29.05
N ASN A 436 0.68 -12.42 28.68
CA ASN A 436 1.27 -13.40 27.75
C ASN A 436 1.27 -12.92 26.29
N ILE A 437 0.44 -11.92 25.97
CA ILE A 437 0.30 -11.34 24.63
C ILE A 437 1.04 -10.01 24.52
N CYS A 438 0.90 -9.15 25.53
CA CYS A 438 1.26 -7.74 25.45
C CYS A 438 1.71 -7.20 26.81
N THR A 439 2.97 -6.78 26.91
CA THR A 439 3.50 -6.00 28.03
C THR A 439 3.65 -4.54 27.62
N LEU A 440 3.31 -3.61 28.52
CA LEU A 440 3.54 -2.17 28.33
C LEU A 440 4.84 -1.76 29.04
N LYS A 441 5.72 -1.04 28.36
CA LYS A 441 6.94 -0.46 28.93
C LYS A 441 6.64 0.93 29.50
N GLU A 442 6.94 1.11 30.78
CA GLU A 442 6.79 2.38 31.48
C GLU A 442 7.55 3.53 30.78
N GLY A 443 7.04 4.76 30.89
CA GLY A 443 7.61 5.96 30.27
C GLY A 443 7.43 6.09 28.75
N ARG A 444 7.10 5.00 28.03
CA ARG A 444 6.91 5.01 26.56
C ARG A 444 5.52 4.52 26.12
N ASP A 445 5.02 3.44 26.71
CA ASP A 445 3.78 2.81 26.25
C ASP A 445 2.58 3.27 27.08
N ILE A 446 1.46 3.53 26.41
CA ILE A 446 0.23 3.99 27.06
C ILE A 446 -0.97 3.11 26.68
N ASN A 447 -1.87 2.88 27.65
CA ASN A 447 -3.12 2.18 27.40
C ASN A 447 -4.13 3.12 26.74
N GLY A 448 -4.13 3.17 25.41
CA GLY A 448 -5.05 3.97 24.62
C GLY A 448 -6.52 3.61 24.87
N SER A 449 -6.82 2.31 25.05
CA SER A 449 -8.18 1.83 25.34
C SER A 449 -8.74 2.36 26.67
N LEU A 450 -7.89 2.51 27.68
CA LEU A 450 -8.25 3.10 28.98
C LEU A 450 -8.39 4.62 28.87
N LEU A 451 -7.38 5.31 28.35
CA LEU A 451 -7.36 6.77 28.25
C LEU A 451 -8.50 7.32 27.38
N MET A 452 -8.86 6.63 26.29
CA MET A 452 -10.02 6.99 25.46
C MET A 452 -11.36 7.02 26.20
N LYS A 453 -11.51 6.32 27.34
CA LYS A 453 -12.74 6.41 28.15
C LYS A 453 -12.92 7.84 28.67
N ASN A 454 -11.84 8.44 29.17
CA ASN A 454 -11.81 9.73 29.85
C ASN A 454 -11.63 10.94 28.90
N MET A 455 -11.14 10.72 27.67
CA MET A 455 -11.02 11.79 26.67
C MET A 455 -12.37 12.45 26.32
N ARG A 456 -12.39 13.76 26.07
CA ARG A 456 -13.61 14.48 25.63
C ARG A 456 -14.13 13.92 24.30
N PRO A 457 -15.45 13.77 24.12
CA PRO A 457 -16.06 13.20 22.91
C PRO A 457 -16.07 14.14 21.69
N TYR A 458 -15.62 15.39 21.85
CA TYR A 458 -15.45 16.35 20.76
C TYR A 458 -14.04 16.95 20.78
N CYS A 459 -13.49 17.18 19.59
CA CYS A 459 -12.21 17.85 19.36
C CYS A 459 -12.44 18.89 18.25
N PRO A 460 -12.02 20.17 18.40
CA PRO A 460 -12.08 21.15 17.32
C PRO A 460 -11.32 20.69 16.08
N ILE A 461 -11.79 21.12 14.91
CA ILE A 461 -11.22 20.77 13.60
C ILE A 461 -10.04 21.70 13.30
N GLU A 462 -8.90 21.13 12.89
CA GLU A 462 -7.77 21.89 12.34
C GLU A 462 -7.92 21.97 10.82
N TYR A 463 -8.26 23.15 10.29
CA TYR A 463 -8.37 23.33 8.84
C TYR A 463 -6.99 23.51 8.19
N VAL A 464 -6.62 22.55 7.36
CA VAL A 464 -5.35 22.49 6.64
C VAL A 464 -5.47 23.14 5.27
N ASP A 465 -4.34 23.56 4.71
CA ASP A 465 -4.25 24.03 3.34
C ASP A 465 -4.38 22.84 2.38
N SER A 466 -4.86 23.09 1.16
CA SER A 466 -5.19 22.04 0.18
C SER A 466 -4.03 21.11 -0.16
N GLU A 467 -2.81 21.65 -0.12
CA GLU A 467 -1.55 20.96 -0.39
C GLU A 467 -0.76 20.59 0.88
N ASP A 468 -1.36 20.69 2.08
CA ASP A 468 -0.82 20.00 3.25
C ASP A 468 -0.97 18.47 3.07
N PHE A 469 0.04 17.73 3.51
CA PHE A 469 0.07 16.27 3.40
C PHE A 469 -1.00 15.62 4.28
N LEU A 470 -1.76 14.70 3.68
CA LEU A 470 -2.77 13.89 4.36
C LEU A 470 -2.18 12.59 4.89
N CYS A 471 -1.39 11.91 4.07
CA CYS A 471 -0.81 10.61 4.40
C CYS A 471 0.51 10.31 3.66
N ILE A 472 1.24 9.34 4.20
CA ILE A 472 2.39 8.70 3.54
C ILE A 472 2.08 7.21 3.41
N LEU A 473 2.19 6.69 2.19
CA LEU A 473 2.02 5.27 1.86
C LEU A 473 3.33 4.67 1.34
N TYR A 474 3.93 3.77 2.10
CA TYR A 474 5.22 3.17 1.75
C TYR A 474 5.11 1.98 0.81
N THR A 475 5.43 2.21 -0.47
CA THR A 475 5.53 1.15 -1.48
C THR A 475 6.95 0.59 -1.57
N SER A 476 7.09 -0.65 -2.05
CA SER A 476 8.39 -1.26 -2.35
C SER A 476 8.98 -0.66 -3.63
N GLY A 477 10.18 -0.07 -3.54
CA GLY A 477 10.91 0.41 -4.71
C GLY A 477 11.80 -0.66 -5.32
N SER A 478 12.09 -0.54 -6.62
CA SER A 478 13.09 -1.36 -7.33
C SER A 478 14.47 -1.34 -6.67
N THR A 479 14.82 -0.22 -6.03
CA THR A 479 16.09 0.02 -5.32
C THR A 479 16.10 -0.48 -3.86
N GLY A 480 15.21 -1.40 -3.47
CA GLY A 480 15.14 -2.01 -2.13
C GLY A 480 14.56 -1.12 -1.02
N LYS A 481 15.02 0.14 -0.87
CA LYS A 481 14.51 1.05 0.17
C LYS A 481 13.05 1.45 -0.09
N PRO A 482 12.17 1.42 0.95
CA PRO A 482 10.79 1.88 0.85
C PRO A 482 10.65 3.28 0.22
N LYS A 483 9.54 3.51 -0.46
CA LYS A 483 9.21 4.76 -1.15
C LYS A 483 7.93 5.32 -0.53
N GLY A 484 8.06 6.35 0.32
CA GLY A 484 6.91 7.00 0.96
C GLY A 484 6.16 7.87 -0.05
N VAL A 485 5.19 7.29 -0.77
CA VAL A 485 4.31 8.03 -1.67
C VAL A 485 3.44 8.97 -0.83
N THR A 486 3.49 10.27 -1.12
CA THR A 486 2.83 11.29 -0.30
C THR A 486 1.67 11.93 -1.06
N HIS A 487 0.49 11.94 -0.43
CA HIS A 487 -0.73 12.55 -0.95
C HIS A 487 -1.14 13.78 -0.14
N THR A 488 -1.66 14.79 -0.82
CA THR A 488 -2.16 16.02 -0.19
C THR A 488 -3.68 16.05 -0.08
N THR A 489 -4.17 16.90 0.81
CA THR A 489 -5.52 16.79 1.33
C THR A 489 -6.61 17.00 0.28
N ALA A 490 -6.71 18.17 -0.37
CA ALA A 490 -7.88 18.49 -1.17
C ALA A 490 -7.98 17.64 -2.45
N GLY A 491 -6.87 17.50 -3.18
CA GLY A 491 -6.82 16.78 -4.45
C GLY A 491 -7.13 15.29 -4.29
N TYR A 492 -6.58 14.65 -3.25
CA TYR A 492 -6.84 13.25 -2.93
C TYR A 492 -8.30 13.02 -2.53
N LEU A 493 -8.87 13.88 -1.66
CA LEU A 493 -10.27 13.73 -1.24
C LEU A 493 -11.23 13.90 -2.41
N LEU A 494 -11.05 14.91 -3.27
CA LEU A 494 -11.92 15.10 -4.42
C LEU A 494 -11.88 13.89 -5.36
N TYR A 495 -10.68 13.39 -5.65
CA TYR A 495 -10.51 12.29 -6.58
C TYR A 495 -11.05 10.97 -6.00
N ALA A 496 -10.86 10.72 -4.70
CA ALA A 496 -11.46 9.59 -3.98
C ALA A 496 -13.00 9.68 -3.96
N PHE A 497 -13.58 10.86 -3.71
CA PHE A 497 -15.02 11.10 -3.80
C PHE A 497 -15.55 10.78 -5.20
N ALA A 498 -14.94 11.36 -6.24
CA ALA A 498 -15.41 11.28 -7.62
C ALA A 498 -15.30 9.86 -8.18
N THR A 499 -14.14 9.20 -8.03
CA THR A 499 -13.96 7.82 -8.49
C THR A 499 -14.91 6.87 -7.76
N SER A 500 -15.09 7.01 -6.44
CA SER A 500 -16.12 6.26 -5.71
C SER A 500 -17.51 6.48 -6.30
N LYS A 501 -17.93 7.73 -6.46
CA LYS A 501 -19.28 8.09 -6.92
C LYS A 501 -19.62 7.52 -8.30
N TYR A 502 -18.76 7.78 -9.28
CA TYR A 502 -19.05 7.52 -10.69
C TYR A 502 -18.72 6.09 -11.15
N ILE A 503 -17.65 5.48 -10.63
CA ILE A 503 -17.23 4.12 -11.07
C ILE A 503 -18.00 3.03 -10.33
N PHE A 504 -18.41 3.28 -9.09
CA PHE A 504 -19.23 2.34 -8.32
C PHE A 504 -20.72 2.72 -8.26
N ASP A 505 -21.15 3.71 -9.05
CA ASP A 505 -22.56 4.15 -9.17
C ASP A 505 -23.25 4.29 -7.81
N ILE A 506 -22.63 5.07 -6.93
CA ILE A 506 -23.01 5.16 -5.51
C ILE A 506 -24.35 5.89 -5.35
N LYS A 507 -25.21 5.35 -4.49
CA LYS A 507 -26.47 5.93 -4.00
C LYS A 507 -26.36 6.14 -2.49
N ASP A 508 -27.15 7.06 -1.95
CA ASP A 508 -27.05 7.45 -0.54
C ASP A 508 -27.17 6.25 0.43
N ASP A 509 -28.04 5.28 0.16
CA ASP A 509 -28.26 4.12 1.03
C ASP A 509 -27.40 2.88 0.70
N ASP A 510 -26.42 2.99 -0.20
CA ASP A 510 -25.52 1.88 -0.54
C ASP A 510 -24.65 1.42 0.65
N ILE A 511 -24.30 0.14 0.61
CA ILE A 511 -23.40 -0.54 1.54
C ILE A 511 -22.21 -1.07 0.75
N PHE A 512 -21.10 -0.34 0.84
CA PHE A 512 -19.88 -0.61 0.09
C PHE A 512 -19.01 -1.67 0.78
N GLY A 513 -18.77 -2.77 0.06
CA GLY A 513 -18.04 -3.94 0.52
C GLY A 513 -16.64 -4.07 -0.07
N CYS A 514 -15.73 -3.15 0.26
CA CYS A 514 -14.32 -3.35 -0.06
C CYS A 514 -13.62 -4.20 1.01
N VAL A 515 -13.01 -5.30 0.59
CA VAL A 515 -12.32 -6.26 1.50
C VAL A 515 -10.80 -6.12 1.48
N ALA A 516 -10.29 -5.01 0.93
CA ALA A 516 -8.87 -4.71 0.92
C ALA A 516 -8.37 -4.24 2.30
N ASP A 517 -7.13 -4.58 2.63
CA ASP A 517 -6.50 -4.13 3.87
C ASP A 517 -6.11 -2.64 3.78
N ILE A 518 -6.38 -1.87 4.84
CA ILE A 518 -6.09 -0.44 4.95
C ILE A 518 -4.58 -0.14 4.92
N GLY A 519 -3.71 -1.12 5.18
CA GLY A 519 -2.27 -1.01 4.91
C GLY A 519 -1.90 -0.78 3.43
N TRP A 520 -2.86 -0.80 2.50
CA TRP A 520 -2.69 -0.48 1.08
C TRP A 520 -3.56 0.71 0.66
N VAL A 521 -3.22 1.31 -0.49
CA VAL A 521 -3.97 2.43 -1.08
C VAL A 521 -5.45 2.09 -1.32
N THR A 522 -5.78 0.85 -1.71
CA THR A 522 -7.17 0.41 -1.90
C THR A 522 -8.01 0.58 -0.64
N GLY A 523 -7.48 0.22 0.54
CA GLY A 523 -8.19 0.43 1.79
C GLY A 523 -8.23 1.91 2.21
N HIS A 524 -7.19 2.70 1.94
CA HIS A 524 -7.24 4.15 2.14
C HIS A 524 -8.37 4.78 1.31
N THR A 525 -8.35 4.60 -0.01
CA THR A 525 -9.26 5.26 -0.94
C THR A 525 -10.67 4.68 -0.87
N TYR A 526 -10.82 3.35 -0.76
CA TYR A 526 -12.10 2.67 -0.99
C TYR A 526 -12.63 1.85 0.20
N VAL A 527 -11.90 1.73 1.32
CA VAL A 527 -12.53 1.35 2.61
C VAL A 527 -12.83 2.61 3.43
N VAL A 528 -11.90 3.58 3.48
CA VAL A 528 -12.04 4.78 4.33
C VAL A 528 -12.58 5.98 3.56
N TYR A 529 -11.77 6.63 2.72
CA TYR A 529 -12.07 7.99 2.27
C TYR A 529 -13.27 8.08 1.33
N GLY A 530 -13.25 7.41 0.18
CA GLY A 530 -14.27 7.51 -0.87
C GLY A 530 -15.71 7.23 -0.39
N PRO A 531 -15.98 6.12 0.33
CA PRO A 531 -17.31 5.84 0.88
C PRO A 531 -17.77 6.86 1.93
N LEU A 532 -16.91 7.23 2.88
CA LEU A 532 -17.24 8.21 3.93
C LEU A 532 -17.39 9.63 3.37
N LEU A 533 -16.64 9.98 2.32
CA LEU A 533 -16.83 11.23 1.57
C LEU A 533 -18.19 11.28 0.89
N ASN A 534 -18.70 10.14 0.39
CA ASN A 534 -20.04 10.04 -0.19
C ASN A 534 -21.15 9.85 0.87
N GLY A 535 -20.82 9.75 2.16
CA GLY A 535 -21.82 9.66 3.24
C GLY A 535 -22.55 8.32 3.33
N ILE A 536 -22.02 7.27 2.68
CA ILE A 536 -22.62 5.93 2.61
C ILE A 536 -22.08 5.01 3.69
N THR A 537 -22.53 3.74 3.72
CA THR A 537 -21.99 2.74 4.64
C THR A 537 -20.77 2.05 4.02
N THR A 538 -19.66 1.92 4.76
CA THR A 538 -18.49 1.13 4.36
C THR A 538 -18.33 -0.13 5.23
N THR A 539 -17.70 -1.16 4.68
CA THR A 539 -17.40 -2.41 5.39
C THR A 539 -15.92 -2.48 5.77
N LEU A 540 -15.63 -2.74 7.04
CA LEU A 540 -14.30 -3.05 7.55
C LEU A 540 -14.23 -4.57 7.82
N PHE A 541 -13.58 -5.31 6.91
CA PHE A 541 -13.46 -6.76 6.98
C PHE A 541 -12.13 -7.17 7.63
N SER A 542 -12.17 -7.83 8.80
CA SER A 542 -10.95 -8.27 9.52
C SER A 542 -10.38 -9.60 9.04
N SER A 543 -11.14 -10.40 8.29
CA SER A 543 -10.84 -11.82 8.09
C SER A 543 -10.10 -12.13 6.77
N ILE A 544 -10.34 -13.32 6.24
CA ILE A 544 -9.75 -13.90 5.03
C ILE A 544 -10.88 -14.57 4.22
N PRO A 545 -10.82 -14.61 2.87
CA PRO A 545 -11.88 -15.16 2.01
C PRO A 545 -12.27 -16.61 2.34
N THR A 546 -11.33 -17.38 2.92
CA THR A 546 -11.43 -18.81 3.17
C THR A 546 -11.55 -19.16 4.66
N TYR A 547 -11.92 -18.21 5.53
CA TYR A 547 -12.10 -18.44 6.97
C TYR A 547 -13.49 -18.01 7.46
N PRO A 548 -14.32 -18.92 8.01
CA PRO A 548 -13.97 -20.27 8.44
C PRO A 548 -13.88 -21.27 7.26
N ASP A 549 -14.46 -20.91 6.13
CA ASP A 549 -14.46 -21.65 4.87
C ASP A 549 -14.55 -20.67 3.68
N CYS A 550 -14.61 -21.21 2.46
CA CYS A 550 -14.66 -20.44 1.20
C CYS A 550 -16.00 -19.73 0.93
N SER A 551 -16.94 -19.72 1.88
CA SER A 551 -18.18 -18.97 1.78
C SER A 551 -18.14 -17.58 2.41
N ARG A 552 -17.03 -17.19 3.06
CA ARG A 552 -17.02 -16.00 3.94
C ARG A 552 -17.40 -14.69 3.24
N TYR A 553 -16.97 -14.47 1.99
CA TYR A 553 -17.35 -13.30 1.21
C TYR A 553 -18.84 -13.29 0.83
N TRP A 554 -19.43 -14.44 0.56
CA TRP A 554 -20.82 -14.58 0.14
C TRP A 554 -21.76 -14.41 1.35
N SER A 555 -21.35 -14.94 2.50
CA SER A 555 -22.00 -14.67 3.80
C SER A 555 -21.94 -13.18 4.17
N LEU A 556 -20.80 -12.51 3.98
CA LEU A 556 -20.67 -11.06 4.18
C LEU A 556 -21.68 -10.27 3.32
N ILE A 557 -21.77 -10.58 2.02
CA ILE A 557 -22.72 -9.93 1.10
C ILE A 557 -24.17 -10.17 1.53
N GLN A 558 -24.55 -11.42 1.79
CA GLN A 558 -25.91 -11.79 2.17
C GLN A 558 -26.34 -11.14 3.50
N THR A 559 -25.46 -11.16 4.50
CA THR A 559 -25.74 -10.71 5.87
C THR A 559 -25.91 -9.20 5.95
N HIS A 560 -25.01 -8.46 5.27
CA HIS A 560 -25.00 -6.99 5.33
C HIS A 560 -25.69 -6.31 4.16
N LYS A 561 -26.20 -7.09 3.18
CA LYS A 561 -26.83 -6.62 1.94
C LYS A 561 -25.95 -5.64 1.16
N ILE A 562 -24.69 -6.04 0.95
CA ILE A 562 -23.69 -5.26 0.21
C ILE A 562 -24.17 -4.99 -1.22
N THR A 563 -24.12 -3.72 -1.62
CA THR A 563 -24.57 -3.23 -2.93
C THR A 563 -23.46 -3.17 -3.97
N GLN A 564 -22.21 -2.97 -3.54
CA GLN A 564 -21.02 -3.07 -4.36
C GLN A 564 -19.95 -3.86 -3.62
N PHE A 565 -19.44 -4.93 -4.22
CA PHE A 565 -18.41 -5.78 -3.62
C PHE A 565 -17.09 -5.63 -4.39
N TYR A 566 -15.99 -5.33 -3.70
CA TYR A 566 -14.73 -4.92 -4.34
C TYR A 566 -13.53 -5.68 -3.74
N THR A 567 -12.87 -6.50 -4.57
CA THR A 567 -11.82 -7.42 -4.14
C THR A 567 -10.73 -7.61 -5.20
N ALA A 568 -9.66 -8.34 -4.86
CA ALA A 568 -8.54 -8.61 -5.77
C ALA A 568 -8.75 -9.92 -6.58
N PRO A 569 -8.30 -9.99 -7.85
CA PRO A 569 -8.39 -11.22 -8.64
C PRO A 569 -7.76 -12.46 -8.00
N THR A 570 -6.69 -12.35 -7.19
CA THR A 570 -6.16 -13.50 -6.43
C THR A 570 -7.20 -14.11 -5.49
N ALA A 571 -7.99 -13.30 -4.79
CA ALA A 571 -9.01 -13.81 -3.89
C ALA A 571 -10.11 -14.54 -4.68
N LEU A 572 -10.48 -14.02 -5.85
CA LEU A 572 -11.41 -14.68 -6.77
C LEU A 572 -10.85 -16.00 -7.29
N ARG A 573 -9.59 -16.06 -7.77
CA ARG A 573 -8.94 -17.31 -8.20
C ARG A 573 -8.86 -18.34 -7.07
N THR A 574 -8.54 -17.91 -5.86
CA THR A 574 -8.49 -18.77 -4.67
C THR A 574 -9.86 -19.40 -4.40
N LEU A 575 -10.93 -18.60 -4.43
CA LEU A 575 -12.30 -19.09 -4.20
C LEU A 575 -12.80 -19.99 -5.34
N MET A 576 -12.53 -19.61 -6.59
CA MET A 576 -12.84 -20.39 -7.79
C MET A 576 -12.18 -21.78 -7.77
N LYS A 577 -10.95 -21.89 -7.25
CA LYS A 577 -10.23 -23.18 -7.07
C LYS A 577 -10.96 -24.16 -6.14
N HIS A 578 -11.79 -23.68 -5.22
CA HIS A 578 -12.57 -24.51 -4.29
C HIS A 578 -13.99 -24.85 -4.78
N GLY A 579 -14.39 -24.33 -5.95
CA GLY A 579 -15.64 -24.66 -6.63
C GLY A 579 -16.89 -23.93 -6.11
N ASP A 580 -17.92 -23.89 -6.96
CA ASP A 580 -19.09 -23.02 -6.80
C ASP A 580 -20.03 -23.39 -5.65
N TYR A 581 -19.86 -24.57 -5.03
CA TYR A 581 -20.76 -25.06 -3.97
C TYR A 581 -20.88 -24.06 -2.81
N TYR A 582 -19.77 -23.42 -2.40
CA TYR A 582 -19.74 -22.41 -1.35
C TYR A 582 -20.56 -21.14 -1.68
N ILE A 583 -20.92 -20.91 -2.95
CA ILE A 583 -21.68 -19.74 -3.41
C ILE A 583 -23.17 -20.05 -3.55
N LYS A 584 -23.53 -21.26 -4.00
CA LYS A 584 -24.89 -21.62 -4.43
C LYS A 584 -25.98 -21.33 -3.38
N ASN A 585 -25.64 -21.49 -2.10
CA ASN A 585 -26.57 -21.32 -0.98
C ASN A 585 -26.73 -19.87 -0.50
N TYR A 586 -26.08 -18.90 -1.15
CA TYR A 586 -26.11 -17.49 -0.73
C TYR A 586 -26.92 -16.58 -1.68
N ASP A 587 -27.74 -15.74 -1.05
CA ASP A 587 -28.42 -14.61 -1.67
C ASP A 587 -27.44 -13.43 -1.85
N LEU A 588 -26.99 -13.26 -3.10
CA LEU A 588 -26.15 -12.16 -3.54
C LEU A 588 -26.94 -11.07 -4.29
N SER A 589 -28.28 -11.09 -4.24
CA SER A 589 -29.14 -10.21 -5.06
C SER A 589 -29.04 -8.72 -4.72
N SER A 590 -28.47 -8.37 -3.57
CA SER A 590 -28.17 -6.98 -3.20
C SER A 590 -27.03 -6.36 -4.03
N CYS A 591 -26.09 -7.16 -4.51
CA CYS A 591 -24.97 -6.66 -5.33
C CYS A 591 -25.46 -6.20 -6.71
N ARG A 592 -25.05 -4.98 -7.08
CA ARG A 592 -25.23 -4.36 -8.40
C ARG A 592 -23.93 -4.31 -9.18
N ILE A 593 -22.81 -4.08 -8.47
CA ILE A 593 -21.47 -3.92 -9.05
C ILE A 593 -20.47 -4.81 -8.32
N LEU A 594 -19.61 -5.45 -9.10
CA LEU A 594 -18.54 -6.32 -8.65
C LEU A 594 -17.20 -5.77 -9.17
N GLY A 595 -16.33 -5.30 -8.27
CA GLY A 595 -15.09 -4.64 -8.64
C GLY A 595 -13.86 -5.54 -8.54
N SER A 596 -12.91 -5.37 -9.46
CA SER A 596 -11.55 -5.96 -9.42
C SER A 596 -10.45 -4.92 -9.34
N VAL A 597 -9.36 -5.23 -8.64
CA VAL A 597 -8.24 -4.31 -8.39
C VAL A 597 -6.92 -5.01 -8.07
N GLY A 598 -5.82 -4.35 -8.46
CA GLY A 598 -4.46 -4.57 -7.93
C GLY A 598 -3.55 -5.45 -8.80
N GLU A 599 -4.15 -6.18 -9.72
CA GLU A 599 -3.51 -6.97 -10.78
C GLU A 599 -4.53 -7.18 -11.92
N PRO A 600 -4.10 -7.47 -13.16
CA PRO A 600 -5.03 -7.79 -14.24
C PRO A 600 -5.92 -8.99 -13.90
N ILE A 601 -7.23 -8.86 -14.10
CA ILE A 601 -8.14 -10.01 -14.04
C ILE A 601 -8.07 -10.78 -15.36
N ASN A 602 -7.74 -12.07 -15.31
CA ASN A 602 -7.78 -12.90 -16.52
C ASN A 602 -9.24 -13.15 -16.96
N PRO A 603 -9.52 -13.27 -18.27
CA PRO A 603 -10.84 -13.56 -18.82
C PRO A 603 -11.62 -14.67 -18.11
N GLU A 604 -10.97 -15.75 -17.69
CA GLU A 604 -11.66 -16.88 -17.06
C GLU A 604 -12.17 -16.55 -15.65
N THR A 605 -11.33 -15.90 -14.84
CA THR A 605 -11.73 -15.41 -13.51
C THR A 605 -12.80 -14.32 -13.64
N TRP A 606 -12.72 -13.49 -14.68
CA TRP A 606 -13.75 -12.49 -15.00
C TRP A 606 -15.09 -13.16 -15.35
N ARG A 607 -15.10 -14.16 -16.25
CA ARG A 607 -16.31 -14.91 -16.64
C ARG A 607 -16.92 -15.61 -15.44
N TRP A 608 -16.13 -16.23 -14.58
CA TRP A 608 -16.62 -16.85 -13.34
C TRP A 608 -17.26 -15.81 -12.41
N TYR A 609 -16.61 -14.67 -12.20
CA TYR A 609 -17.12 -13.60 -11.34
C TYR A 609 -18.43 -13.00 -11.88
N TYR A 610 -18.56 -12.83 -13.19
CA TYR A 610 -19.81 -12.39 -13.84
C TYR A 610 -20.93 -13.44 -13.78
N ASN A 611 -20.62 -14.70 -14.15
CA ASN A 611 -21.61 -15.76 -14.31
C ASN A 611 -22.08 -16.37 -12.99
N VAL A 612 -21.15 -16.68 -12.08
CA VAL A 612 -21.43 -17.44 -10.84
C VAL A 612 -21.78 -16.50 -9.69
N VAL A 613 -20.92 -15.50 -9.42
CA VAL A 613 -21.13 -14.55 -8.31
C VAL A 613 -22.15 -13.49 -8.71
N GLY A 614 -21.92 -12.81 -9.84
CA GLY A 614 -22.81 -11.75 -10.35
C GLY A 614 -24.11 -12.25 -10.96
N LYS A 615 -24.27 -13.57 -11.15
CA LYS A 615 -25.44 -14.25 -11.74
C LYS A 615 -25.92 -13.62 -13.07
N LYS A 616 -24.99 -13.04 -13.86
CA LYS A 616 -25.23 -12.25 -15.09
C LYS A 616 -26.12 -11.00 -14.88
N LYS A 617 -26.14 -10.45 -13.66
CA LYS A 617 -26.91 -9.25 -13.26
C LYS A 617 -26.01 -8.10 -12.81
N CYS A 618 -24.84 -8.40 -12.26
CA CYS A 618 -23.89 -7.38 -11.83
C CYS A 618 -23.03 -6.87 -13.00
N VAL A 619 -22.73 -5.58 -12.98
CA VAL A 619 -21.62 -5.02 -13.78
C VAL A 619 -20.30 -5.40 -13.12
N ILE A 620 -19.32 -5.89 -13.89
CA ILE A 620 -17.93 -6.03 -13.45
C ILE A 620 -17.18 -4.73 -13.75
N VAL A 621 -16.62 -4.09 -12.72
CA VAL A 621 -15.71 -2.95 -12.88
C VAL A 621 -14.26 -3.42 -12.63
N ASP A 622 -13.52 -3.70 -13.70
CA ASP A 622 -12.07 -3.90 -13.60
C ASP A 622 -11.39 -2.53 -13.50
N THR A 623 -10.56 -2.33 -12.48
CA THR A 623 -10.05 -1.00 -12.13
C THR A 623 -8.53 -0.96 -12.13
N TYR A 624 -7.96 -0.25 -13.10
CA TYR A 624 -6.52 -0.02 -13.18
C TYR A 624 -6.15 1.32 -12.52
N TRP A 625 -5.19 1.25 -11.60
CA TRP A 625 -4.58 2.36 -10.87
C TRP A 625 -3.42 1.93 -9.97
N GLN A 626 -2.77 2.90 -9.33
CA GLN A 626 -1.55 2.70 -8.54
C GLN A 626 -1.64 3.42 -7.18
N THR A 627 -0.67 3.20 -6.28
CA THR A 627 -0.60 3.98 -5.02
C THR A 627 -0.37 5.46 -5.30
N GLU A 628 0.37 5.71 -6.37
CA GLU A 628 0.79 6.99 -6.89
C GLU A 628 -0.33 7.80 -7.56
N THR A 629 -1.39 7.14 -8.07
CA THR A 629 -2.52 7.83 -8.70
C THR A 629 -3.60 8.27 -7.72
N GLY A 630 -3.56 7.79 -6.47
CA GLY A 630 -4.47 8.11 -5.37
C GLY A 630 -5.87 7.51 -5.48
N GLY A 631 -6.40 7.42 -6.70
CA GLY A 631 -7.63 6.72 -7.04
C GLY A 631 -7.57 6.08 -8.42
N ILE A 632 -8.71 5.51 -8.86
CA ILE A 632 -8.86 4.80 -10.14
C ILE A 632 -8.60 5.73 -11.33
N VAL A 633 -7.88 5.26 -12.35
CA VAL A 633 -7.57 6.04 -13.57
C VAL A 633 -8.14 5.44 -14.86
N ILE A 634 -8.40 4.13 -14.89
CA ILE A 634 -9.11 3.45 -15.98
C ILE A 634 -10.09 2.45 -15.36
N ALA A 635 -11.36 2.53 -15.75
CA ALA A 635 -12.43 1.59 -15.37
C ALA A 635 -13.65 1.79 -16.27
N PRO A 636 -14.47 0.74 -16.50
CA PRO A 636 -15.76 0.93 -17.16
C PRO A 636 -16.71 1.71 -16.24
N ILE A 637 -17.41 2.70 -16.80
CA ILE A 637 -18.54 3.34 -16.12
C ILE A 637 -19.75 2.38 -16.19
N PRO A 638 -20.37 2.01 -15.05
CA PRO A 638 -21.40 0.99 -15.02
C PRO A 638 -22.57 1.26 -15.97
N HIS A 639 -23.07 0.20 -16.61
CA HIS A 639 -24.16 0.20 -17.59
C HIS A 639 -23.93 0.99 -18.90
N LEU A 640 -22.98 1.93 -18.98
CA LEU A 640 -22.77 2.76 -20.18
C LEU A 640 -21.96 2.07 -21.28
N PHE A 641 -21.08 1.14 -20.91
CA PHE A 641 -20.09 0.54 -21.81
C PHE A 641 -20.11 -0.98 -21.73
N LYS A 642 -19.84 -1.62 -22.88
CA LYS A 642 -19.63 -3.07 -22.98
C LYS A 642 -18.43 -3.47 -22.13
N MET A 643 -18.55 -4.53 -21.34
CA MET A 643 -17.42 -5.07 -20.59
C MET A 643 -16.70 -6.10 -21.44
N LYS A 644 -15.39 -5.91 -21.68
CA LYS A 644 -14.52 -6.93 -22.30
C LYS A 644 -13.73 -7.65 -21.21
N PRO A 645 -13.79 -8.99 -21.08
CA PRO A 645 -13.14 -9.72 -19.99
C PRO A 645 -11.62 -9.46 -19.91
N GLY A 646 -11.16 -8.83 -18.83
CA GLY A 646 -9.74 -8.47 -18.62
C GLY A 646 -9.29 -7.13 -19.22
N SER A 647 -10.22 -6.34 -19.76
CA SER A 647 -9.98 -4.93 -20.10
C SER A 647 -10.37 -4.02 -18.95
N ALA A 648 -9.52 -3.02 -18.65
CA ALA A 648 -9.87 -1.92 -17.75
C ALA A 648 -10.83 -0.90 -18.40
N SER A 649 -11.18 -1.07 -19.68
CA SER A 649 -12.05 -0.18 -20.46
C SER A 649 -11.46 1.22 -20.68
N LEU A 650 -12.17 2.29 -20.32
CA LEU A 650 -11.90 3.66 -20.72
C LEU A 650 -11.31 4.50 -19.57
N PRO A 651 -10.55 5.56 -19.86
CA PRO A 651 -10.00 6.46 -18.85
C PRO A 651 -11.08 7.19 -18.05
N PHE A 652 -10.80 7.45 -16.77
CA PHE A 652 -11.65 8.29 -15.93
C PHE A 652 -11.48 9.78 -16.26
N PHE A 653 -12.37 10.63 -15.74
CA PHE A 653 -12.29 12.08 -15.90
C PHE A 653 -10.92 12.62 -15.46
N GLY A 654 -10.40 13.60 -16.21
CA GLY A 654 -9.09 14.21 -16.00
C GLY A 654 -7.88 13.36 -16.42
N ILE A 655 -8.08 12.11 -16.84
CA ILE A 655 -7.00 11.19 -17.22
C ILE A 655 -6.84 11.15 -18.74
N GLN A 656 -5.89 11.91 -19.27
CA GLN A 656 -5.48 11.79 -20.67
C GLN A 656 -4.37 10.74 -20.81
N LEU A 657 -4.75 9.53 -21.23
CA LEU A 657 -3.80 8.44 -21.50
C LEU A 657 -3.09 8.64 -22.83
N GLU A 658 -1.82 8.24 -22.88
CA GLU A 658 -1.01 8.11 -24.09
C GLU A 658 -0.33 6.75 -24.08
N ILE A 659 -0.23 6.09 -25.24
CA ILE A 659 0.61 4.91 -25.43
C ILE A 659 1.83 5.37 -26.22
N LEU A 660 3.02 5.23 -25.66
CA LEU A 660 4.27 5.61 -26.31
C LEU A 660 4.97 4.37 -26.89
N ASN A 661 5.53 4.50 -28.09
CA ASN A 661 6.44 3.49 -28.61
C ASN A 661 7.65 3.37 -27.68
N SER A 662 8.01 2.16 -27.30
CA SER A 662 8.96 1.95 -26.21
C SER A 662 10.41 2.33 -26.53
N LYS A 663 10.77 2.41 -27.82
CA LYS A 663 12.11 2.79 -28.31
C LYS A 663 12.23 4.29 -28.55
N THR A 664 11.27 4.87 -29.27
CA THR A 664 11.32 6.29 -29.69
C THR A 664 10.70 7.24 -28.68
N LEU A 665 9.89 6.73 -27.75
CA LEU A 665 9.03 7.49 -26.82
C LEU A 665 7.99 8.40 -27.53
N GLU A 666 7.80 8.24 -28.83
CA GLU A 666 6.79 8.96 -29.60
C GLU A 666 5.38 8.37 -29.40
N PRO A 667 4.31 9.19 -29.41
CA PRO A 667 2.93 8.71 -29.26
C PRO A 667 2.47 7.81 -30.40
N LEU A 668 1.95 6.64 -30.04
CA LEU A 668 1.26 5.73 -30.95
C LEU A 668 -0.22 6.12 -31.08
N ASN A 669 -0.54 6.70 -32.23
CA ASN A 669 -1.87 7.21 -32.55
C ASN A 669 -2.77 6.10 -33.13
N GLY A 670 -4.09 6.24 -32.90
CA GLY A 670 -5.10 5.32 -33.46
C GLY A 670 -5.37 4.06 -32.63
N PRO A 671 -6.22 3.16 -33.15
CA PRO A 671 -6.53 1.88 -32.55
C PRO A 671 -5.43 0.83 -32.78
N ASN A 672 -5.52 -0.28 -32.06
CA ASN A 672 -4.69 -1.47 -32.19
C ASN A 672 -3.19 -1.17 -32.02
N VAL A 673 -2.85 -0.38 -31.00
CA VAL A 673 -1.47 0.02 -30.65
C VAL A 673 -1.07 -0.52 -29.29
N CYS A 674 0.18 -0.97 -29.15
CA CYS A 674 0.77 -1.45 -27.89
C CYS A 674 2.02 -0.66 -27.54
N GLY A 675 2.27 -0.43 -26.25
CA GLY A 675 3.47 0.28 -25.81
C GLY A 675 3.46 0.64 -24.33
N ILE A 676 4.23 1.68 -23.98
CA ILE A 676 4.36 2.19 -22.62
C ILE A 676 3.12 3.02 -22.28
N LEU A 677 2.43 2.71 -21.17
CA LEU A 677 1.29 3.50 -20.70
C LEU A 677 1.75 4.75 -19.95
N CYS A 678 1.34 5.90 -20.42
CA CYS A 678 1.63 7.21 -19.83
C CYS A 678 0.36 8.04 -19.60
N ILE A 679 0.43 9.02 -18.69
CA ILE A 679 -0.62 10.02 -18.48
C ILE A 679 -0.04 11.40 -18.83
N LYS A 680 -0.71 12.12 -19.74
CA LYS A 680 -0.20 13.36 -20.37
C LYS A 680 -0.36 14.62 -19.51
N SER A 681 -1.34 14.63 -18.63
CA SER A 681 -1.70 15.76 -17.78
C SER A 681 -1.84 15.35 -16.31
N SER A 682 -1.67 16.29 -15.40
CA SER A 682 -1.94 16.04 -13.97
C SER A 682 -3.44 15.87 -13.71
N TRP A 683 -3.78 15.16 -12.63
CA TRP A 683 -5.12 15.00 -12.07
C TRP A 683 -5.08 15.25 -10.56
N PRO A 684 -6.21 15.60 -9.90
CA PRO A 684 -6.21 16.02 -8.50
C PRO A 684 -5.61 15.00 -7.51
N GLY A 685 -5.89 13.71 -7.70
CA GLY A 685 -5.49 12.61 -6.80
C GLY A 685 -4.04 12.14 -6.92
N MET A 686 -3.27 12.71 -7.84
CA MET A 686 -1.87 12.37 -8.09
C MET A 686 -0.98 12.57 -6.85
N LEU A 687 0.02 11.70 -6.64
CA LEU A 687 1.06 11.95 -5.62
C LEU A 687 1.75 13.30 -5.81
N ARG A 688 2.13 13.96 -4.71
CA ARG A 688 2.89 15.24 -4.77
C ARG A 688 4.39 15.06 -4.63
N THR A 689 4.83 14.04 -3.90
CA THR A 689 6.25 13.77 -3.69
C THR A 689 6.49 12.34 -3.24
N VAL A 690 7.76 11.94 -3.28
CA VAL A 690 8.27 10.89 -2.37
C VAL A 690 8.77 11.58 -1.10
N TYR A 691 8.26 11.17 0.06
CA TYR A 691 8.58 11.79 1.34
C TYR A 691 10.08 11.78 1.63
N GLY A 692 10.62 12.92 2.08
CA GLY A 692 12.05 13.11 2.32
C GLY A 692 12.96 13.05 1.09
N ASN A 693 12.44 12.84 -0.13
CA ASN A 693 13.25 12.72 -1.35
C ASN A 693 12.46 13.11 -2.61
N HIS A 694 12.21 14.41 -2.78
CA HIS A 694 11.48 14.92 -3.95
C HIS A 694 12.16 14.59 -5.29
N ASN A 695 13.50 14.53 -5.33
CA ASN A 695 14.23 14.13 -6.54
C ASN A 695 13.83 12.72 -7.02
N ARG A 696 13.51 11.79 -6.09
CA ARG A 696 13.02 10.45 -6.43
C ARG A 696 11.64 10.48 -7.12
N LEU A 697 10.82 11.53 -6.95
CA LEU A 697 9.61 11.72 -7.76
C LEU A 697 10.00 11.90 -9.24
N ILE A 698 10.79 12.92 -9.52
CA ILE A 698 11.20 13.32 -10.87
C ILE A 698 11.86 12.12 -11.59
N LYS A 699 12.84 11.49 -10.94
CA LYS A 699 13.57 10.32 -11.46
C LYS A 699 12.72 9.08 -11.72
N THR A 700 11.65 8.86 -10.95
CA THR A 700 10.85 7.62 -11.07
C THR A 700 9.71 7.79 -12.07
N TYR A 701 9.11 8.98 -12.18
CA TYR A 701 7.85 9.16 -12.90
C TYR A 701 7.86 10.19 -14.03
N PHE A 702 8.85 11.09 -14.12
CA PHE A 702 8.87 12.16 -15.14
C PHE A 702 10.10 12.11 -16.04
N GLU A 703 11.27 11.74 -15.52
CA GLU A 703 12.47 11.49 -16.34
C GLU A 703 12.31 10.34 -17.35
N PRO A 704 11.66 9.19 -17.03
CA PRO A 704 11.60 8.07 -17.98
C PRO A 704 10.77 8.34 -19.24
N CYS A 705 9.79 9.24 -19.16
CA CYS A 705 8.97 9.68 -20.29
C CYS A 705 8.74 11.20 -20.17
N PRO A 706 9.65 12.03 -20.70
CA PRO A 706 9.61 13.48 -20.52
C PRO A 706 8.29 14.11 -20.93
N ASN A 707 7.78 15.05 -20.12
CA ASN A 707 6.44 15.66 -20.21
C ASN A 707 5.24 14.75 -19.89
N TYR A 708 5.45 13.48 -19.53
CA TYR A 708 4.39 12.55 -19.10
C TYR A 708 4.59 12.11 -17.65
N TYR A 709 3.53 11.57 -17.05
CA TYR A 709 3.63 10.66 -15.91
C TYR A 709 3.81 9.23 -16.44
N PHE A 710 4.98 8.65 -16.18
CA PHE A 710 5.30 7.26 -16.48
C PHE A 710 4.70 6.32 -15.42
N THR A 711 3.80 5.44 -15.84
CA THR A 711 3.19 4.43 -14.97
C THR A 711 4.15 3.27 -14.65
N GLY A 712 5.05 2.93 -15.58
CA GLY A 712 5.83 1.70 -15.56
C GLY A 712 5.05 0.43 -15.90
N ASP A 713 3.81 0.57 -16.39
CA ASP A 713 3.01 -0.51 -16.95
C ASP A 713 2.96 -0.41 -18.48
N GLY A 714 2.89 -1.56 -19.16
CA GLY A 714 2.58 -1.63 -20.58
C GLY A 714 1.07 -1.72 -20.81
N ALA A 715 0.61 -1.23 -21.96
CA ALA A 715 -0.79 -1.32 -22.34
C ALA A 715 -0.98 -1.50 -23.85
N TYR A 716 -2.11 -2.10 -24.20
CA TYR A 716 -2.66 -2.17 -25.54
C TYR A 716 -3.99 -1.40 -25.61
N ARG A 717 -4.23 -0.65 -26.69
CA ARG A 717 -5.50 0.03 -26.98
C ARG A 717 -6.12 -0.60 -28.22
N ASP A 718 -7.33 -1.12 -28.10
CA ASP A 718 -8.04 -1.79 -29.21
C ASP A 718 -8.84 -0.85 -30.13
N GLU A 719 -9.57 -1.43 -31.08
CA GLU A 719 -10.42 -0.73 -32.06
C GLU A 719 -11.58 0.08 -31.45
N ASP A 720 -12.10 -0.32 -30.29
CA ASP A 720 -13.11 0.44 -29.55
C ASP A 720 -12.47 1.51 -28.63
N GLY A 721 -11.13 1.59 -28.59
CA GLY A 721 -10.36 2.46 -27.71
C GLY A 721 -10.21 1.95 -26.29
N TYR A 722 -10.50 0.67 -26.03
CA TYR A 722 -10.42 0.07 -24.69
C TYR A 722 -8.97 -0.25 -24.34
N TYR A 723 -8.60 -0.01 -23.09
CA TYR A 723 -7.25 -0.24 -22.58
C TYR A 723 -7.15 -1.62 -21.91
N TRP A 724 -6.07 -2.31 -22.26
CA TRP A 724 -5.73 -3.65 -21.82
C TRP A 724 -4.34 -3.60 -21.18
N ILE A 725 -4.22 -3.91 -19.90
CA ILE A 725 -2.97 -3.72 -19.13
C ILE A 725 -2.13 -4.99 -19.23
N SER A 726 -0.97 -4.90 -19.90
CA SER A 726 -0.06 -6.05 -20.09
C SER A 726 0.76 -6.39 -18.84
N GLY A 727 0.81 -5.46 -17.89
CA GLY A 727 1.51 -5.60 -16.61
C GLY A 727 2.77 -4.73 -16.53
N ARG A 728 3.62 -5.03 -15.55
CA ARG A 728 4.85 -4.28 -15.27
C ARG A 728 5.87 -4.42 -16.41
N ILE A 729 6.40 -3.31 -16.90
CA ILE A 729 7.50 -3.32 -17.88
C ILE A 729 8.77 -3.95 -17.27
N ASP A 730 8.97 -3.85 -15.96
CA ASP A 730 10.05 -4.53 -15.23
C ASP A 730 9.85 -6.05 -15.04
N ASP A 731 8.72 -6.61 -15.51
CA ASP A 731 8.44 -8.06 -15.57
C ASP A 731 8.54 -8.64 -17.02
N THR A 732 9.01 -7.89 -18.03
CA THR A 732 9.24 -8.43 -19.39
C THR A 732 10.49 -9.33 -19.45
N LEU A 733 10.39 -10.45 -20.17
CA LEU A 733 11.45 -11.44 -20.43
C LEU A 733 12.13 -11.12 -21.77
N ASN A 734 13.43 -11.36 -21.93
CA ASN A 734 14.13 -11.18 -23.23
C ASN A 734 14.70 -12.50 -23.77
N VAL A 735 13.93 -13.17 -24.63
CA VAL A 735 14.17 -14.53 -25.10
C VAL A 735 14.61 -14.49 -26.57
N SER A 736 15.88 -14.78 -26.84
CA SER A 736 16.48 -14.68 -28.18
C SER A 736 16.23 -13.32 -28.86
N GLY A 737 16.34 -12.22 -28.10
CA GLY A 737 16.09 -10.86 -28.58
C GLY A 737 14.61 -10.44 -28.62
N HIS A 738 13.67 -11.35 -28.34
CA HIS A 738 12.23 -11.06 -28.34
C HIS A 738 11.77 -10.75 -26.91
N ARG A 739 11.08 -9.62 -26.73
CA ARG A 739 10.56 -9.20 -25.42
C ARG A 739 9.16 -9.73 -25.17
N LEU A 740 9.04 -10.72 -24.30
CA LEU A 740 7.77 -11.39 -23.97
C LEU A 740 7.21 -10.90 -22.62
N GLY A 741 5.89 -10.69 -22.54
CA GLY A 741 5.22 -10.34 -21.30
C GLY A 741 4.99 -11.56 -20.41
N ALA A 742 5.50 -11.56 -19.17
CA ALA A 742 5.28 -12.68 -18.25
C ALA A 742 3.77 -12.99 -18.05
N ALA A 743 2.93 -11.96 -17.95
CA ALA A 743 1.48 -12.09 -17.77
C ALA A 743 0.76 -12.82 -18.92
N GLU A 744 1.29 -12.75 -20.14
CA GLU A 744 0.73 -13.41 -21.32
C GLU A 744 0.92 -14.94 -21.24
N ILE A 745 2.15 -15.37 -20.98
CA ILE A 745 2.52 -16.78 -20.79
C ILE A 745 1.81 -17.33 -19.55
N GLU A 746 1.72 -16.54 -18.48
CA GLU A 746 0.90 -16.87 -17.31
C GLU A 746 -0.56 -17.11 -17.69
N HIS A 747 -1.17 -16.22 -18.50
CA HIS A 747 -2.55 -16.36 -18.93
C HIS A 747 -2.78 -17.62 -19.78
N ALA A 748 -1.93 -17.87 -20.78
CA ALA A 748 -2.02 -19.08 -21.62
C ALA A 748 -1.94 -20.37 -20.78
N LEU A 749 -1.09 -20.40 -19.75
CA LEU A 749 -1.02 -21.54 -18.83
C LEU A 749 -2.29 -21.73 -17.99
N VAL A 750 -2.94 -20.64 -17.52
CA VAL A 750 -4.17 -20.70 -16.71
C VAL A 750 -5.42 -21.06 -17.53
N GLN A 751 -5.42 -20.86 -18.86
CA GLN A 751 -6.50 -21.35 -19.72
C GLN A 751 -6.57 -22.89 -19.75
N HIS A 752 -5.49 -23.60 -19.40
CA HIS A 752 -5.48 -25.05 -19.36
C HIS A 752 -6.36 -25.61 -18.22
N SER A 753 -7.20 -26.61 -18.52
CA SER A 753 -8.21 -27.19 -17.61
C SER A 753 -7.68 -27.49 -16.21
N CYS A 754 -6.47 -28.06 -16.12
CA CYS A 754 -5.82 -28.51 -14.89
C CYS A 754 -5.15 -27.40 -14.05
N ILE A 755 -4.98 -26.17 -14.56
CA ILE A 755 -4.14 -25.13 -13.92
C ILE A 755 -5.00 -24.08 -13.21
N SER A 756 -4.61 -23.73 -11.98
CA SER A 756 -5.30 -22.74 -11.13
C SER A 756 -4.58 -21.39 -11.08
N GLU A 757 -3.24 -21.43 -11.03
CA GLU A 757 -2.38 -20.25 -11.01
C GLU A 757 -1.08 -20.56 -11.74
N SER A 758 -0.43 -19.53 -12.26
CA SER A 758 0.88 -19.58 -12.88
C SER A 758 1.69 -18.34 -12.50
N ALA A 759 3.01 -18.45 -12.53
CA ALA A 759 3.94 -17.34 -12.44
C ALA A 759 5.12 -17.56 -13.36
N VAL A 760 5.50 -16.56 -14.15
CA VAL A 760 6.58 -16.67 -15.14
C VAL A 760 7.70 -15.69 -14.83
N VAL A 761 8.93 -16.17 -14.94
CA VAL A 761 10.17 -15.41 -14.76
C VAL A 761 11.23 -15.87 -15.76
N SER A 762 12.25 -15.04 -15.98
CA SER A 762 13.42 -15.43 -16.76
C SER A 762 14.48 -16.12 -15.92
N PHE A 763 15.27 -16.97 -16.57
CA PHE A 763 16.53 -17.49 -16.05
C PHE A 763 17.63 -17.36 -17.12
N SER A 764 18.90 -17.33 -16.71
CA SER A 764 20.03 -17.24 -17.65
C SER A 764 20.12 -18.49 -18.53
N HIS A 765 20.12 -18.30 -19.85
CA HIS A 765 20.13 -19.38 -20.84
C HIS A 765 21.24 -19.16 -21.87
N LYS A 766 22.22 -20.07 -21.92
CA LYS A 766 23.46 -19.95 -22.75
C LYS A 766 23.23 -19.53 -24.20
N VAL A 767 22.20 -20.06 -24.87
CA VAL A 767 21.86 -19.74 -26.28
C VAL A 767 20.92 -18.54 -26.43
N LYS A 768 19.78 -18.54 -25.73
CA LYS A 768 18.71 -17.53 -25.88
C LYS A 768 18.98 -16.19 -25.15
N GLY A 769 20.04 -16.09 -24.36
CA GLY A 769 20.21 -15.00 -23.37
C GLY A 769 19.37 -15.29 -22.12
N GLU A 770 18.04 -15.14 -22.22
CA GLU A 770 17.11 -15.60 -21.19
C GLU A 770 16.26 -16.79 -21.67
N GLY A 771 15.97 -17.71 -20.77
CA GLY A 771 15.02 -18.81 -20.95
C GLY A 771 13.75 -18.59 -20.14
N ILE A 772 12.66 -19.22 -20.56
CA ILE A 772 11.34 -19.06 -19.93
C ILE A 772 11.16 -20.10 -18.83
N LEU A 773 11.02 -19.65 -17.58
CA LEU A 773 10.73 -20.49 -16.41
C LEU A 773 9.31 -20.20 -15.91
N CYS A 774 8.47 -21.23 -15.93
CA CYS A 774 7.09 -21.16 -15.45
C CYS A 774 6.93 -21.97 -14.16
N PHE A 775 6.31 -21.39 -13.15
CA PHE A 775 5.80 -22.09 -11.97
C PHE A 775 4.29 -22.22 -12.12
N VAL A 776 3.74 -23.44 -11.98
CA VAL A 776 2.29 -23.69 -12.17
C VAL A 776 1.70 -24.46 -11.00
N VAL A 777 0.47 -24.09 -10.62
CA VAL A 777 -0.26 -24.69 -9.51
C VAL A 777 -1.51 -25.40 -10.04
N LYS A 778 -1.62 -26.71 -9.81
CA LYS A 778 -2.80 -27.50 -10.22
C LYS A 778 -4.07 -27.06 -9.49
N LYS A 779 -5.24 -27.19 -10.15
CA LYS A 779 -6.54 -27.21 -9.48
C LYS A 779 -6.60 -28.44 -8.57
N ILE A 780 -7.28 -28.32 -7.43
CA ILE A 780 -7.52 -29.47 -6.55
C ILE A 780 -8.67 -30.26 -7.16
N ALA A 781 -8.45 -31.53 -7.48
CA ALA A 781 -9.53 -32.42 -7.89
C ALA A 781 -10.56 -32.51 -6.75
N SER A 782 -11.84 -32.28 -7.06
CA SER A 782 -12.91 -32.35 -6.08
C SER A 782 -13.14 -33.81 -5.67
N LEU A 783 -12.47 -34.25 -4.61
CA LEU A 783 -12.76 -35.50 -3.92
C LEU A 783 -14.22 -35.49 -3.44
N SER A 784 -15.11 -36.10 -4.23
CA SER A 784 -16.51 -36.32 -3.91
C SER A 784 -16.68 -37.40 -2.84
N LYS A 785 -16.19 -37.12 -1.63
CA LYS A 785 -16.53 -37.91 -0.44
C LYS A 785 -17.89 -37.46 0.08
N TYR A 786 -18.94 -38.13 -0.40
CA TYR A 786 -20.21 -38.17 0.33
C TYR A 786 -19.99 -38.84 1.70
N PRO A 787 -20.67 -38.41 2.77
CA PRO A 787 -20.81 -39.23 3.97
C PRO A 787 -21.67 -40.45 3.64
N GLU A 788 -21.23 -41.64 4.06
CA GLU A 788 -22.01 -42.86 3.92
C GLU A 788 -23.27 -42.78 4.80
N CYS A 789 -24.44 -43.02 4.20
CA CYS A 789 -25.63 -43.42 4.93
C CYS A 789 -25.91 -44.90 4.63
N ASN A 790 -26.02 -45.70 5.67
CA ASN A 790 -26.39 -47.11 5.56
C ASN A 790 -27.83 -47.25 5.01
N ASN A 791 -28.03 -48.10 4.00
CA ASN A 791 -28.70 -49.41 4.20
C ASN A 791 -28.88 -50.18 2.87
N ASP A 792 -28.65 -51.49 2.97
CA ASP A 792 -29.35 -52.62 2.33
C ASP A 792 -29.54 -52.70 0.80
N ASN A 793 -28.84 -53.69 0.24
CA ASN A 793 -29.34 -54.71 -0.71
C ASN A 793 -30.31 -54.31 -1.84
N ASN A 794 -29.81 -54.30 -3.08
CA ASN A 794 -30.04 -55.42 -4.01
C ASN A 794 -29.16 -55.29 -5.26
N ASN A 795 -28.88 -56.43 -5.90
CA ASN A 795 -28.24 -56.48 -7.21
C ASN A 795 -29.20 -55.95 -8.29
N ASP A 796 -28.69 -55.26 -9.31
CA ASP A 796 -28.62 -55.85 -10.66
C ASP A 796 -27.87 -54.97 -11.68
N GLU A 797 -27.34 -55.68 -12.67
CA GLU A 797 -26.52 -55.38 -13.85
C GLU A 797 -26.29 -53.93 -14.36
N LEU A 798 -25.03 -53.68 -14.75
CA LEU A 798 -24.62 -52.53 -15.55
C LEU A 798 -25.23 -52.59 -16.96
N ASN A 799 -25.71 -51.46 -17.49
CA ASN A 799 -25.34 -51.09 -18.86
C ASN A 799 -25.51 -49.60 -19.24
N ASN A 800 -24.55 -49.17 -20.06
CA ASN A 800 -24.40 -47.86 -20.71
C ASN A 800 -25.68 -47.10 -21.09
N ARG A 801 -25.75 -45.81 -20.70
CA ARG A 801 -26.45 -44.78 -21.48
C ARG A 801 -25.64 -43.48 -21.59
N SER A 802 -25.28 -43.16 -22.82
CA SER A 802 -24.77 -41.86 -23.23
C SER A 802 -25.87 -40.80 -23.18
N ILE A 803 -25.52 -39.58 -22.75
CA ILE A 803 -26.42 -38.41 -22.83
C ILE A 803 -25.95 -37.57 -24.02
N LEU A 804 -26.77 -37.48 -25.07
CA LEU A 804 -26.55 -36.54 -26.17
C LEU A 804 -26.82 -35.11 -25.70
N SER A 805 -25.98 -34.17 -26.13
CA SER A 805 -26.33 -32.75 -26.13
C SER A 805 -26.51 -32.28 -27.56
N SER A 806 -27.60 -31.57 -27.82
CA SER A 806 -27.97 -31.04 -29.13
C SER A 806 -27.20 -29.76 -29.43
N ASN A 807 -25.94 -29.91 -29.84
CA ASN A 807 -25.22 -29.10 -30.84
C ASN A 807 -23.90 -29.80 -31.13
N GLY A 808 -23.61 -30.03 -32.42
CA GLY A 808 -22.69 -31.07 -32.88
C GLY A 808 -21.18 -30.80 -32.77
N ASP A 809 -20.69 -30.35 -31.62
CA ASP A 809 -19.26 -30.34 -31.32
C ASP A 809 -18.93 -31.40 -30.25
N ILE A 810 -17.95 -32.26 -30.57
CA ILE A 810 -17.54 -33.36 -29.70
C ILE A 810 -16.71 -32.79 -28.54
N VAL A 811 -17.37 -32.48 -27.42
CA VAL A 811 -16.67 -32.22 -26.15
C VAL A 811 -16.10 -33.54 -25.63
N GLN A 812 -14.85 -33.83 -26.00
CA GLN A 812 -14.06 -34.88 -25.36
C GLN A 812 -13.78 -34.44 -23.91
N ASN A 813 -14.65 -34.88 -22.99
CA ASN A 813 -14.40 -34.83 -21.55
C ASN A 813 -13.25 -35.78 -21.21
N HIS A 814 -12.01 -35.34 -21.42
CA HIS A 814 -10.85 -36.01 -20.86
C HIS A 814 -10.89 -35.88 -19.33
N THR A 815 -11.23 -36.97 -18.66
CA THR A 815 -11.06 -37.13 -17.22
C THR A 815 -9.56 -37.16 -16.91
N HIS A 816 -8.99 -35.99 -16.56
CA HIS A 816 -7.55 -35.80 -16.32
C HIS A 816 -7.02 -36.45 -15.01
N GLU A 817 -7.70 -37.48 -14.47
CA GLU A 817 -7.37 -38.07 -13.16
C GLU A 817 -6.05 -38.86 -13.14
N ASN A 818 -5.52 -39.25 -14.30
CA ASN A 818 -4.31 -40.09 -14.44
C ASN A 818 -3.16 -39.43 -15.23
N TYR A 819 -2.95 -38.12 -15.10
CA TYR A 819 -1.78 -37.45 -15.70
C TYR A 819 -0.54 -37.51 -14.79
N THR A 820 0.56 -38.05 -15.31
CA THR A 820 1.90 -37.82 -14.74
C THR A 820 2.30 -36.36 -14.93
N ASP A 821 3.16 -35.86 -14.04
CA ASP A 821 3.64 -34.47 -14.08
C ASP A 821 4.38 -34.17 -15.40
N GLU A 822 5.17 -35.13 -15.89
CA GLU A 822 5.90 -35.04 -17.16
C GLU A 822 4.96 -34.89 -18.36
N LYS A 823 3.88 -35.69 -18.42
CA LYS A 823 2.91 -35.62 -19.53
C LYS A 823 2.17 -34.29 -19.54
N LEU A 824 1.79 -33.79 -18.36
CA LEU A 824 1.16 -32.47 -18.23
C LEU A 824 2.12 -31.34 -18.60
N ILE A 825 3.42 -31.43 -18.25
CA ILE A 825 4.42 -30.43 -18.63
C ILE A 825 4.56 -30.32 -20.16
N GLU A 826 4.60 -31.44 -20.88
CA GLU A 826 4.67 -31.40 -22.35
C GLU A 826 3.36 -30.90 -22.98
N GLU A 827 2.20 -31.28 -22.44
CA GLU A 827 0.89 -30.74 -22.86
C GLU A 827 0.84 -29.21 -22.69
N LEU A 828 1.28 -28.68 -21.54
CA LEU A 828 1.34 -27.24 -21.28
C LEU A 828 2.31 -26.49 -22.20
N LYS A 829 3.48 -27.07 -22.52
CA LYS A 829 4.42 -26.50 -23.50
C LYS A 829 3.79 -26.41 -24.89
N GLN A 830 3.12 -27.49 -25.33
CA GLN A 830 2.41 -27.52 -26.61
C GLN A 830 1.24 -26.53 -26.63
N TYR A 831 0.54 -26.37 -25.50
CA TYR A 831 -0.56 -25.42 -25.34
C TYR A 831 -0.06 -23.97 -25.49
N VAL A 832 0.98 -23.56 -24.76
CA VAL A 832 1.57 -22.21 -24.89
C VAL A 832 2.10 -21.98 -26.31
N ARG A 833 2.75 -22.98 -26.91
CA ARG A 833 3.24 -22.94 -28.29
C ARG A 833 2.11 -22.76 -29.32
N LYS A 834 0.91 -23.28 -29.05
CA LYS A 834 -0.28 -23.16 -29.91
C LYS A 834 -1.02 -21.83 -29.71
N VAL A 835 -1.06 -21.31 -28.48
CA VAL A 835 -1.83 -20.11 -28.12
C VAL A 835 -1.06 -18.82 -28.40
N ILE A 836 0.22 -18.76 -28.02
CA ILE A 836 1.09 -17.59 -28.23
C ILE A 836 1.99 -17.81 -29.45
N GLY A 837 2.78 -18.88 -29.43
CA GLY A 837 3.67 -19.24 -30.54
C GLY A 837 4.95 -19.94 -30.12
N PRO A 838 5.77 -20.42 -31.08
CA PRO A 838 6.99 -21.16 -30.81
C PRO A 838 8.00 -20.44 -29.90
N ILE A 839 8.15 -19.12 -30.04
CA ILE A 839 9.11 -18.31 -29.27
C ILE A 839 8.79 -18.27 -27.77
N ALA A 840 7.50 -18.34 -27.40
CA ALA A 840 7.03 -18.31 -26.02
C ALA A 840 6.98 -19.68 -25.33
N THR A 841 7.41 -20.76 -26.01
CA THR A 841 7.40 -22.12 -25.44
C THR A 841 8.26 -22.18 -24.16
N PRO A 842 7.70 -22.56 -23.00
CA PRO A 842 8.47 -22.66 -21.75
C PRO A 842 9.65 -23.61 -21.84
N ASP A 843 10.83 -23.16 -21.40
CA ASP A 843 12.02 -24.03 -21.30
C ASP A 843 11.92 -24.96 -20.10
N ILE A 844 11.40 -24.45 -18.97
CA ILE A 844 11.20 -25.20 -17.73
C ILE A 844 9.80 -24.88 -17.20
N ILE A 845 9.05 -25.92 -16.84
CA ILE A 845 7.80 -25.81 -16.09
C ILE A 845 7.97 -26.56 -14.77
N CYS A 846 7.79 -25.87 -13.65
CA CYS A 846 7.83 -26.43 -12.31
C CYS A 846 6.40 -26.51 -11.75
N ILE A 847 5.92 -27.72 -11.51
CA ILE A 847 4.64 -27.95 -10.81
C ILE A 847 4.88 -27.76 -9.31
N VAL A 848 4.15 -26.84 -8.69
CA VAL A 848 4.33 -26.42 -7.30
C VAL A 848 2.97 -26.34 -6.56
N PRO A 849 2.93 -26.55 -5.23
CA PRO A 849 1.65 -26.61 -4.50
C PRO A 849 0.99 -25.24 -4.34
N ASP A 850 1.78 -24.16 -4.31
CA ASP A 850 1.33 -22.78 -4.20
C ASP A 850 2.42 -21.83 -4.75
N LEU A 851 2.15 -20.53 -4.84
CA LEU A 851 3.07 -19.48 -5.29
C LEU A 851 3.39 -18.49 -4.14
N PRO A 852 4.57 -17.84 -4.13
CA PRO A 852 4.94 -16.91 -3.08
C PRO A 852 4.13 -15.62 -3.25
N LYS A 853 3.03 -15.50 -2.51
CA LYS A 853 2.06 -14.40 -2.60
C LYS A 853 2.14 -13.50 -1.38
N THR A 854 1.88 -12.22 -1.59
CA THR A 854 1.61 -11.29 -0.49
C THR A 854 0.33 -11.66 0.26
N ARG A 855 0.11 -11.15 1.48
CA ARG A 855 -1.18 -11.26 2.20
C ARG A 855 -2.35 -10.50 1.54
N SER A 856 -2.11 -9.77 0.45
CA SER A 856 -3.09 -9.20 -0.48
C SER A 856 -3.24 -10.01 -1.78
N GLY A 857 -2.54 -11.14 -1.90
CA GLY A 857 -2.64 -12.09 -2.99
C GLY A 857 -1.67 -11.89 -4.16
N LYS A 858 -1.10 -10.69 -4.34
CA LYS A 858 -0.14 -10.40 -5.41
C LYS A 858 1.07 -11.33 -5.35
N ILE A 859 1.39 -11.99 -6.47
CA ILE A 859 2.57 -12.87 -6.62
C ILE A 859 3.86 -12.04 -6.51
N ILE A 860 4.82 -12.51 -5.71
CA ILE A 860 6.11 -11.86 -5.49
C ILE A 860 7.16 -12.45 -6.44
N ARG A 861 7.05 -12.12 -7.74
CA ARG A 861 7.97 -12.60 -8.79
C ARG A 861 9.45 -12.35 -8.48
N ARG A 862 9.77 -11.34 -7.66
CA ARG A 862 11.14 -11.08 -7.17
C ARG A 862 11.77 -12.27 -6.44
N ILE A 863 11.00 -13.05 -5.68
CA ILE A 863 11.48 -14.26 -5.00
C ILE A 863 11.75 -15.37 -6.04
N LEU A 864 10.83 -15.55 -6.98
CA LEU A 864 10.97 -16.52 -8.08
C LEU A 864 12.20 -16.19 -8.97
N ARG A 865 12.44 -14.91 -9.27
CA ARG A 865 13.65 -14.44 -9.96
C ARG A 865 14.92 -14.72 -9.16
N ALA A 866 14.94 -14.45 -7.85
CA ALA A 866 16.10 -14.75 -7.01
C ALA A 866 16.42 -16.26 -6.99
N ILE A 867 15.40 -17.12 -6.88
CA ILE A 867 15.52 -18.58 -7.02
C ILE A 867 16.09 -18.96 -8.40
N ALA A 868 15.55 -18.38 -9.48
CA ALA A 868 15.98 -18.65 -10.86
C ALA A 868 17.46 -18.27 -11.12
N ILE A 869 17.94 -17.19 -10.50
CA ILE A 869 19.32 -16.70 -10.58
C ILE A 869 20.25 -17.47 -9.61
N GLY A 870 19.70 -18.14 -8.59
CA GLY A 870 20.47 -18.87 -7.56
C GLY A 870 20.88 -18.02 -6.36
N VAL A 871 20.23 -16.88 -6.14
CA VAL A 871 20.52 -15.96 -5.02
C VAL A 871 19.62 -16.29 -3.83
N ASN A 872 20.22 -16.53 -2.66
CA ASN A 872 19.49 -16.80 -1.41
C ASN A 872 19.02 -15.53 -0.67
N ASP A 873 19.46 -14.34 -1.08
CA ASP A 873 18.92 -13.07 -0.59
C ASP A 873 17.58 -12.76 -1.29
N TYR A 874 16.48 -13.08 -0.60
CA TYR A 874 15.13 -12.77 -1.04
C TYR A 874 14.65 -11.38 -0.59
N GLY A 875 15.50 -10.51 -0.04
CA GLY A 875 15.13 -9.20 0.50
C GLY A 875 14.00 -9.26 1.55
N ASP A 876 13.19 -8.20 1.64
CA ASP A 876 12.01 -8.22 2.54
C ASP A 876 10.93 -9.19 2.01
N ILE A 877 10.79 -10.31 2.70
CA ILE A 877 9.77 -11.34 2.49
C ILE A 877 8.62 -11.26 3.51
N SER A 878 8.61 -10.30 4.42
CA SER A 878 7.63 -10.25 5.53
C SER A 878 6.15 -10.15 5.10
N THR A 879 5.91 -9.69 3.87
CA THR A 879 4.57 -9.62 3.27
C THR A 879 4.03 -10.97 2.79
N VAL A 880 4.87 -12.01 2.72
CA VAL A 880 4.50 -13.35 2.24
C VAL A 880 3.43 -13.98 3.13
N SER A 881 2.44 -14.63 2.53
CA SER A 881 1.36 -15.35 3.23
C SER A 881 1.82 -16.72 3.76
N ASN A 882 2.57 -17.47 2.95
CA ASN A 882 3.09 -18.81 3.23
C ASN A 882 4.59 -18.84 2.91
N TYR A 883 5.44 -19.05 3.92
CA TYR A 883 6.90 -19.03 3.76
C TYR A 883 7.46 -20.37 3.29
N ASP A 884 6.86 -21.47 3.74
CA ASP A 884 7.31 -22.84 3.52
C ASP A 884 7.34 -23.19 2.01
N VAL A 885 6.47 -22.52 1.23
CA VAL A 885 6.42 -22.64 -0.23
C VAL A 885 7.74 -22.24 -0.92
N ILE A 886 8.51 -21.30 -0.35
CA ILE A 886 9.72 -20.76 -0.97
C ILE A 886 10.78 -21.86 -1.12
N GLU A 887 10.94 -22.70 -0.11
CA GLU A 887 11.90 -23.82 -0.12
C GLU A 887 11.44 -24.94 -1.06
N ILE A 888 10.15 -25.28 -1.04
CA ILE A 888 9.54 -26.26 -1.96
C ILE A 888 9.77 -25.84 -3.43
N ILE A 889 9.53 -24.56 -3.74
CA ILE A 889 9.74 -23.99 -5.08
C ILE A 889 11.22 -24.06 -5.49
N LYS A 890 12.14 -23.71 -4.58
CA LYS A 890 13.57 -23.78 -4.83
C LYS A 890 14.01 -25.21 -5.17
N ASN A 891 13.58 -26.19 -4.38
CA ASN A 891 13.93 -27.59 -4.59
C ASN A 891 13.32 -28.14 -5.90
N LYS A 892 12.06 -27.80 -6.20
CA LYS A 892 11.41 -28.18 -7.47
C LYS A 892 12.06 -27.54 -8.69
N PHE A 893 12.55 -26.30 -8.58
CA PHE A 893 13.32 -25.67 -9.65
C PHE A 893 14.66 -26.37 -9.89
N LEU A 894 15.41 -26.70 -8.84
CA LEU A 894 16.67 -27.43 -8.96
C LEU A 894 16.47 -28.80 -9.62
N GLU A 895 15.50 -29.59 -9.15
CA GLU A 895 15.12 -30.88 -9.74
C GLU A 895 14.77 -30.75 -11.25
N SER A 896 13.97 -29.75 -11.60
CA SER A 896 13.53 -29.53 -12.99
C SER A 896 14.67 -29.02 -13.89
N LYS A 897 15.59 -28.25 -13.32
CA LYS A 897 16.78 -27.71 -14.02
C LYS A 897 17.79 -28.82 -14.27
N GLU A 898 18.06 -29.67 -13.29
CA GLU A 898 18.93 -30.85 -13.43
C GLU A 898 18.37 -31.79 -14.50
N LYS A 899 17.09 -32.19 -14.40
CA LYS A 899 16.41 -33.01 -15.43
C LYS A 899 16.58 -32.46 -16.85
N ARG A 900 16.58 -31.13 -17.05
CA ARG A 900 16.79 -30.52 -18.38
C ARG A 900 18.24 -30.57 -18.87
N TYR A 901 19.23 -30.45 -17.99
CA TYR A 901 20.65 -30.46 -18.36
C TYR A 901 21.33 -31.84 -18.25
N SER A 902 20.68 -32.83 -17.66
CA SER A 902 21.11 -34.24 -17.69
C SER A 902 20.71 -34.98 -18.98
N ILE A 903 19.92 -34.33 -19.84
CA ILE A 903 19.41 -34.87 -21.13
C ILE A 903 20.11 -34.18 -22.33
N SER A 904 21.07 -33.27 -22.06
CA SER A 904 21.86 -32.52 -23.06
C SER A 904 23.35 -32.81 -22.94
#